data_AF-A0A2P4TI78-F1
#
_entry.id   AF-A0A2P4TI78-F1
#
_cell.length_a   1.000
_cell.length_b   1.000
_cell.length_c   1.000
_cell.angle_alpha   90.00
_cell.angle_beta   90.00
_cell.angle_gamma   90.00
#
_symmetry.space_group_name_H-M   'P 1'
#
loop_
_entity.id
_entity.type
_entity.pdbx_description
1 polymer ?
#
loop_
_entity_poly.entity_id
_entity_poly.type
_entity_poly.pdbx_seq_one_letter_code
_entity_poly.pdbx_strand_id
1 'polypeptide(L)'
;PKNVQQHEKVQKASTEGVAIQGQQGTRLLPEQLIREAFILSDLFDIGELAAVELLLAGEHQQPHFPGLTRGLVAVLLYWDGKRCIANSLRILIQSRQGKTWTLELSQELVSMTTRFTDDLMEQGLTQKILTLVSQIDLNNEFDKLQRERGLGSEKHRKEVSDLIKECRQSLAESLFVWTCQSPLSKDDTLILISYLEKVTVEADGSLDSVNLSLLMALLYCFDVSFLEQGTEDREDLMHRLPLLAERQYIATIHTRLQESQPWKLPGLQATVRLAWALALRGISQLSDVTALAEFTEADEAMAELAIADNVFLFLTESVVGSENFYQEEFYIRKIHNLVTDFLALMPMKVKQLRNRADEDARMIHMSIQMGNDPPISLRRDLEHLMLLVSPIFFQIAELYRKDPFNLELALEYWCPSEPLQTSTIMGSYLGVAHQRPPQRQVVLSKFVRQMGDLLPSTIYIPYLKMLRGLASGPQCAHYCFSLLKVNGSSHVENIQGAGGSPVSWEHFFHSLMLYHEHLRKDLPSADSVQYRHLPLRGITQKEQDGLIAFLQLTTVIVNWSENARLALCEHPQWTPVVVILGLLQCSIPPVLKAELLETLTAFGKSPEIAASLWQSLEYTQILQTVRTPGQRQAIGIESYSVYDFSLFCDYLQWEVAEVVLEVFYKLLRDYEPQLEDFVDQYVELQGDEIIAYKPPGFNLMYHLLNESPMLELSLSLLEEGVKQLDTYAPFPGKKHLEKAVEHCLALLNLTLQKENLFMDLLRESHLSLIVTPLEQLLQGINPRTKKADHVVNIARYLYHGNSNPELAFESAKILCCISCNSNIQIKLVGDFTHDQSTSQKLMAGFVECLDNEDAEELINPDEGSENRSIKRFLYFVAHLIFFNQELEPEKKRARIHHETRIHILNLLITSLECSPPSLALYLLGYELKKPVSTTNLQDPGMNRKS
;
A
#
# COMPACT_ATOMS: atom_id res chain seq x y z
N PRO A 1 0.55 -35.28 -21.57
CA PRO A 1 0.05 -34.91 -22.91
C PRO A 1 -1.07 -35.88 -23.31
N LYS A 2 -1.94 -35.47 -24.24
CA LYS A 2 -3.00 -36.34 -24.76
C LYS A 2 -2.43 -37.61 -25.38
N ASN A 3 -3.13 -38.72 -25.20
CA ASN A 3 -2.67 -40.02 -25.69
C ASN A 3 -3.88 -40.81 -26.20
N VAL A 4 -3.82 -41.24 -27.45
CA VAL A 4 -4.88 -42.05 -28.10
C VAL A 4 -5.25 -43.30 -27.28
N GLN A 5 -4.27 -43.92 -26.62
CA GLN A 5 -4.52 -45.08 -25.76
C GLN A 5 -5.26 -44.71 -24.46
N GLN A 6 -5.02 -43.51 -23.92
CA GLN A 6 -5.75 -43.00 -22.75
C GLN A 6 -7.17 -42.60 -23.15
N HIS A 7 -7.31 -41.98 -24.32
CA HIS A 7 -8.58 -41.61 -24.91
C HIS A 7 -9.54 -42.80 -25.04
N GLU A 8 -9.10 -43.90 -25.66
CA GLU A 8 -9.92 -45.12 -25.83
C GLU A 8 -10.31 -45.76 -24.50
N LYS A 9 -9.39 -45.76 -23.51
CA LYS A 9 -9.65 -46.30 -22.17
C LYS A 9 -10.69 -45.48 -21.41
N VAL A 10 -10.58 -44.16 -21.45
CA VAL A 10 -11.53 -43.25 -20.78
C VAL A 10 -12.89 -43.29 -21.46
N GLN A 11 -12.94 -43.42 -22.79
CA GLN A 11 -14.19 -43.58 -23.53
C GLN A 11 -14.98 -44.84 -23.13
N LYS A 12 -14.27 -45.94 -22.84
CA LYS A 12 -14.86 -47.22 -22.39
C LYS A 12 -14.99 -47.33 -20.87
N ALA A 13 -14.69 -46.26 -20.11
CA ALA A 13 -14.66 -46.28 -18.66
C ALA A 13 -16.02 -46.53 -18.00
N SER A 14 -17.12 -46.27 -18.72
CA SER A 14 -18.47 -46.57 -18.25
C SER A 14 -18.81 -48.06 -18.27
N THR A 15 -18.07 -48.88 -19.03
CA THR A 15 -18.31 -50.32 -19.19
C THR A 15 -17.16 -51.20 -18.69
N GLU A 16 -15.91 -50.82 -18.94
CA GLU A 16 -14.72 -51.63 -18.60
C GLU A 16 -14.04 -51.15 -17.31
N GLY A 17 -14.36 -49.93 -16.87
CA GLY A 17 -13.72 -49.26 -15.75
C GLY A 17 -12.29 -48.81 -16.06
N VAL A 18 -11.80 -47.82 -15.33
CA VAL A 18 -10.45 -47.28 -15.50
C VAL A 18 -9.66 -47.42 -14.20
N ALA A 19 -8.39 -47.81 -14.30
CA ALA A 19 -7.48 -47.83 -13.17
C ALA A 19 -7.00 -46.39 -12.89
N ILE A 20 -7.27 -45.91 -11.67
CA ILE A 20 -6.89 -44.57 -11.20
C ILE A 20 -5.65 -44.72 -10.31
N GLN A 21 -4.67 -43.81 -10.43
CA GLN A 21 -3.46 -43.90 -9.58
C GLN A 21 -3.83 -43.80 -8.09
N GLY A 22 -3.25 -44.72 -7.28
CA GLY A 22 -3.48 -44.76 -5.84
C GLY A 22 -4.71 -45.56 -5.37
N GLN A 23 -5.57 -46.05 -6.28
CA GLN A 23 -6.71 -46.91 -5.93
C GLN A 23 -6.48 -48.37 -6.39
N GLN A 24 -6.88 -49.35 -5.57
CA GLN A 24 -6.83 -50.76 -5.95
C GLN A 24 -8.05 -51.13 -6.81
N GLY A 25 -7.83 -51.51 -8.06
CA GLY A 25 -8.86 -51.98 -9.00
C GLY A 25 -9.28 -50.97 -10.07
N THR A 26 -10.21 -51.36 -10.95
CA THR A 26 -10.80 -50.48 -11.97
C THR A 26 -12.11 -49.87 -11.46
N ARG A 27 -12.28 -48.55 -11.62
CA ARG A 27 -13.50 -47.81 -11.22
C ARG A 27 -14.35 -47.52 -12.45
N LEU A 28 -15.64 -47.83 -12.39
CA LEU A 28 -16.61 -47.42 -13.41
C LEU A 28 -16.91 -45.93 -13.27
N LEU A 29 -16.83 -45.20 -14.39
CA LEU A 29 -17.04 -43.75 -14.42
C LEU A 29 -18.40 -43.40 -15.05
N PRO A 30 -19.20 -42.48 -14.45
CA PRO A 30 -20.42 -41.99 -15.06
C PRO A 30 -20.15 -41.29 -16.40
N GLU A 31 -21.06 -41.41 -17.37
CA GLU A 31 -20.91 -40.75 -18.68
C GLU A 31 -20.74 -39.23 -18.59
N GLN A 32 -21.36 -38.59 -17.60
CA GLN A 32 -21.21 -37.15 -17.37
C GLN A 32 -19.76 -36.79 -17.01
N LEU A 33 -19.13 -37.56 -16.13
CA LEU A 33 -17.74 -37.37 -15.72
C LEU A 33 -16.79 -37.60 -16.89
N ILE A 34 -17.06 -38.62 -17.72
CA ILE A 34 -16.27 -38.89 -18.92
C ILE A 34 -16.31 -37.69 -19.89
N ARG A 35 -17.49 -37.08 -20.10
CA ARG A 35 -17.62 -35.89 -20.96
C ARG A 35 -16.89 -34.68 -20.37
N GLU A 36 -17.03 -34.43 -19.07
CA GLU A 36 -16.31 -33.36 -18.38
C GLU A 36 -14.78 -33.56 -18.45
N ALA A 37 -14.31 -34.80 -18.38
CA ALA A 37 -12.88 -35.13 -18.48
C ALA A 37 -12.32 -34.83 -19.87
N PHE A 38 -13.09 -35.11 -20.93
CA PHE A 38 -12.70 -34.72 -22.29
C PHE A 38 -12.67 -33.20 -22.46
N ILE A 39 -13.64 -32.47 -21.90
CA ILE A 39 -13.63 -30.99 -21.93
C ILE A 39 -12.38 -30.45 -21.24
N LEU A 40 -12.04 -30.92 -20.04
CA LEU A 40 -10.83 -30.48 -19.32
C LEU A 40 -9.53 -30.89 -20.03
N SER A 41 -9.50 -32.09 -20.62
CA SER A 41 -8.38 -32.53 -21.45
C SER A 41 -8.18 -31.61 -22.65
N ASP A 42 -9.26 -31.19 -23.31
CA ASP A 42 -9.22 -30.26 -24.43
C ASP A 42 -8.85 -28.84 -24.02
N LEU A 43 -9.38 -28.37 -22.90
CA LEU A 43 -9.17 -27.03 -22.35
C LEU A 43 -7.70 -26.80 -21.95
N PHE A 44 -7.09 -27.75 -21.24
CA PHE A 44 -5.75 -27.62 -20.67
C PHE A 44 -4.65 -28.40 -21.42
N ASP A 45 -5.00 -29.05 -22.53
CA ASP A 45 -4.15 -29.96 -23.29
C ASP A 45 -3.44 -31.03 -22.44
N ILE A 46 -4.18 -31.58 -21.47
CA ILE A 46 -3.70 -32.63 -20.56
C ILE A 46 -4.20 -34.01 -20.98
N GLY A 47 -3.49 -35.06 -20.54
CA GLY A 47 -3.92 -36.44 -20.83
C GLY A 47 -5.27 -36.77 -20.18
N GLU A 48 -6.08 -37.59 -20.85
CA GLU A 48 -7.46 -37.86 -20.45
C GLU A 48 -7.55 -38.52 -19.06
N LEU A 49 -6.57 -39.35 -18.68
CA LEU A 49 -6.51 -39.92 -17.33
C LEU A 49 -6.23 -38.86 -16.25
N ALA A 50 -5.35 -37.90 -16.54
CA ALA A 50 -5.05 -36.81 -15.62
C ALA A 50 -6.26 -35.87 -15.47
N ALA A 51 -7.04 -35.66 -16.55
CA ALA A 51 -8.30 -34.91 -16.48
C ALA A 51 -9.36 -35.63 -15.62
N VAL A 52 -9.44 -36.96 -15.70
CA VAL A 52 -10.29 -37.76 -14.80
C VAL A 52 -9.84 -37.63 -13.35
N GLU A 53 -8.54 -37.75 -13.07
CA GLU A 53 -7.98 -37.61 -11.72
C GLU A 53 -8.25 -36.23 -11.13
N LEU A 54 -8.08 -35.17 -11.94
CA LEU A 54 -8.38 -33.80 -11.55
C LEU A 54 -9.86 -33.59 -11.22
N LEU A 55 -10.79 -34.17 -11.99
CA LEU A 55 -12.23 -34.11 -11.70
C LEU A 55 -12.61 -34.87 -10.44
N LEU A 56 -11.97 -36.01 -10.19
CA LEU A 56 -12.21 -36.79 -8.98
C LEU A 56 -11.67 -36.06 -7.74
N ALA A 57 -10.53 -35.38 -7.86
CA ALA A 57 -10.03 -34.49 -6.82
C ALA A 57 -10.99 -33.31 -6.59
N GLY A 58 -11.52 -32.71 -7.67
CA GLY A 58 -12.55 -31.67 -7.59
C GLY A 58 -13.86 -32.15 -6.96
N GLU A 59 -14.30 -33.38 -7.23
CA GLU A 59 -15.47 -34.01 -6.58
C GLU A 59 -15.20 -34.25 -5.09
N HIS A 60 -13.99 -34.67 -4.72
CA HIS A 60 -13.62 -34.90 -3.32
C HIS A 60 -13.53 -33.61 -2.52
N GLN A 61 -13.00 -32.53 -3.11
CA GLN A 61 -12.84 -31.24 -2.45
C GLN A 61 -14.08 -30.33 -2.55
N GLN A 62 -15.06 -30.69 -3.38
CA GLN A 62 -16.30 -29.93 -3.56
C GLN A 62 -16.99 -29.48 -2.26
N PRO A 63 -16.99 -30.25 -1.14
CA PRO A 63 -17.58 -29.79 0.12
C PRO A 63 -16.97 -28.49 0.69
N HIS A 64 -15.70 -28.21 0.42
CA HIS A 64 -15.02 -26.98 0.86
C HIS A 64 -15.36 -25.76 0.01
N PHE A 65 -16.02 -25.97 -1.14
CA PHE A 65 -16.34 -24.92 -2.11
C PHE A 65 -17.87 -24.86 -2.34
N PRO A 66 -18.64 -24.35 -1.35
CA PRO A 66 -20.09 -24.34 -1.44
C PRO A 66 -20.57 -23.49 -2.63
N GLY A 67 -21.45 -24.08 -3.46
CA GLY A 67 -22.00 -23.42 -4.64
C GLY A 67 -21.18 -23.61 -5.93
N LEU A 68 -20.00 -24.24 -5.87
CA LEU A 68 -19.22 -24.61 -7.05
C LEU A 68 -19.50 -26.05 -7.50
N THR A 69 -19.44 -26.27 -8.82
CA THR A 69 -19.51 -27.62 -9.39
C THR A 69 -18.12 -28.26 -9.36
N ARG A 70 -18.05 -29.61 -9.37
CA ARG A 70 -16.78 -30.35 -9.44
C ARG A 70 -15.84 -29.85 -10.56
N GLY A 71 -16.39 -29.42 -11.69
CA GLY A 71 -15.63 -28.90 -12.83
C GLY A 71 -15.02 -27.53 -12.57
N LEU A 72 -15.73 -26.64 -11.86
CA LEU A 72 -15.18 -25.35 -11.44
C LEU A 72 -14.08 -25.54 -10.38
N VAL A 73 -14.30 -26.43 -9.41
CA VAL A 73 -13.27 -26.80 -8.42
C VAL A 73 -12.04 -27.41 -9.11
N ALA A 74 -12.23 -28.24 -10.15
CA ALA A 74 -11.13 -28.78 -10.95
C ALA A 74 -10.31 -27.69 -11.66
N VAL A 75 -10.94 -26.60 -12.12
CA VAL A 75 -10.23 -25.44 -12.71
C VAL A 75 -9.37 -24.74 -11.65
N LEU A 76 -9.90 -24.53 -10.44
CA LEU A 76 -9.12 -23.97 -9.31
C LEU A 76 -7.91 -24.86 -9.00
N LEU A 77 -8.14 -26.17 -8.82
CA LEU A 77 -7.07 -27.12 -8.49
C LEU A 77 -6.00 -27.23 -9.58
N TYR A 78 -6.37 -27.09 -10.84
CA TYR A 78 -5.40 -27.06 -11.94
C TYR A 78 -4.43 -25.89 -11.79
N TRP A 79 -4.96 -24.67 -11.64
CA TRP A 79 -4.14 -23.47 -11.55
C TRP A 79 -3.39 -23.39 -10.22
N ASP A 80 -4.01 -23.82 -9.12
CA ASP A 80 -3.32 -23.93 -7.84
C ASP A 80 -2.17 -24.94 -7.89
N GLY A 81 -2.36 -26.09 -8.55
CA GLY A 81 -1.28 -27.04 -8.77
C GLY A 81 -0.11 -26.45 -9.58
N LYS A 82 -0.40 -25.67 -10.63
CA LYS A 82 0.64 -24.98 -11.43
C LYS A 82 1.39 -23.94 -10.60
N ARG A 83 0.65 -23.14 -9.84
CA ARG A 83 1.17 -22.12 -8.92
C ARG A 83 2.06 -22.74 -7.85
N CYS A 84 1.62 -23.82 -7.20
CA CYS A 84 2.39 -24.55 -6.20
C CYS A 84 3.70 -25.11 -6.77
N ILE A 85 3.70 -25.61 -8.02
CA ILE A 85 4.94 -26.06 -8.69
C ILE A 85 5.89 -24.89 -8.94
N ALA A 86 5.38 -23.75 -9.44
CA ALA A 86 6.19 -22.56 -9.67
C ALA A 86 6.77 -21.99 -8.36
N ASN A 87 5.96 -21.95 -7.30
CA ASN A 87 6.40 -21.54 -5.96
C ASN A 87 7.45 -22.49 -5.38
N SER A 88 7.26 -23.80 -5.54
CA SER A 88 8.24 -24.80 -5.10
C SER A 88 9.58 -24.61 -5.81
N LEU A 89 9.57 -24.34 -7.13
CA LEU A 89 10.77 -24.03 -7.88
C LEU A 89 11.44 -22.76 -7.34
N ARG A 90 10.69 -21.68 -7.13
CA ARG A 90 11.19 -20.42 -6.55
C ARG A 90 11.87 -20.65 -5.20
N ILE A 91 11.23 -21.38 -4.29
CA ILE A 91 11.74 -21.68 -2.95
C ILE A 91 13.01 -22.54 -3.03
N LEU A 92 13.03 -23.57 -3.89
CA LEU A 92 14.22 -24.40 -4.09
C LEU A 92 15.40 -23.54 -4.57
N ILE A 93 15.19 -22.66 -5.55
CA ILE A 93 16.22 -21.75 -6.05
C ILE A 93 16.68 -20.78 -4.94
N GLN A 94 15.77 -20.28 -4.12
CA GLN A 94 16.08 -19.37 -3.00
C GLN A 94 17.00 -20.01 -1.96
N SER A 95 16.84 -21.33 -1.74
CA SER A 95 17.62 -22.11 -0.78
C SER A 95 19.00 -22.57 -1.27
N ARG A 96 19.38 -22.21 -2.51
CA ARG A 96 20.70 -22.49 -3.06
C ARG A 96 21.79 -21.72 -2.33
N GLN A 97 23.02 -22.19 -2.50
CA GLN A 97 24.18 -21.39 -2.16
C GLN A 97 24.30 -20.21 -3.13
N GLY A 98 24.48 -19.00 -2.61
CA GLY A 98 24.70 -17.84 -3.46
C GLY A 98 25.24 -16.62 -2.73
N LYS A 99 25.21 -15.49 -3.43
CA LYS A 99 25.95 -14.28 -3.09
C LYS A 99 25.18 -13.31 -2.20
N THR A 100 23.87 -13.24 -2.35
CA THR A 100 23.07 -12.16 -1.76
C THR A 100 22.53 -12.51 -0.38
N TRP A 101 22.14 -13.76 -0.16
CA TRP A 101 21.66 -14.22 1.15
C TRP A 101 21.99 -15.70 1.37
N THR A 102 21.94 -16.11 2.63
CA THR A 102 22.10 -17.50 3.06
C THR A 102 20.94 -17.86 3.98
N LEU A 103 20.26 -18.96 3.69
CA LEU A 103 19.31 -19.55 4.63
C LEU A 103 20.09 -20.41 5.64
N GLU A 104 19.70 -20.40 6.92
CA GLU A 104 20.32 -21.19 8.01
C GLU A 104 20.02 -22.70 7.89
N LEU A 105 20.26 -23.27 6.70
CA LEU A 105 20.01 -24.67 6.34
C LEU A 105 21.28 -25.51 6.46
N SER A 106 21.12 -26.83 6.55
CA SER A 106 22.26 -27.74 6.55
C SER A 106 23.01 -27.70 5.22
N GLN A 107 24.35 -27.76 5.27
CA GLN A 107 25.19 -27.72 4.06
C GLN A 107 24.87 -28.84 3.06
N GLU A 108 24.47 -30.02 3.54
CA GLU A 108 24.07 -31.14 2.70
C GLU A 108 22.80 -30.82 1.89
N LEU A 109 21.80 -30.20 2.53
CA LEU A 109 20.56 -29.80 1.86
C LEU A 109 20.81 -28.71 0.81
N VAL A 110 21.63 -27.72 1.16
CA VAL A 110 22.03 -26.64 0.22
C VAL A 110 22.79 -27.22 -0.97
N SER A 111 23.72 -28.16 -0.75
CA SER A 111 24.46 -28.82 -1.82
C SER A 111 23.56 -29.66 -2.73
N MET A 112 22.64 -30.44 -2.15
CA MET A 112 21.68 -31.25 -2.91
C MET A 112 20.77 -30.36 -3.77
N THR A 113 20.26 -29.29 -3.17
CA THR A 113 19.37 -28.36 -3.87
C THR A 113 20.10 -27.64 -4.98
N THR A 114 21.32 -27.17 -4.73
CA THR A 114 22.19 -26.53 -5.73
C THR A 114 22.43 -27.46 -6.93
N ARG A 115 22.81 -28.72 -6.70
CA ARG A 115 23.01 -29.70 -7.78
C ARG A 115 21.74 -29.95 -8.59
N PHE A 116 20.63 -30.24 -7.93
CA PHE A 116 19.35 -30.50 -8.61
C PHE A 116 18.93 -29.32 -9.50
N THR A 117 19.13 -28.12 -8.99
CA THR A 117 18.74 -26.88 -9.64
C THR A 117 19.71 -26.49 -10.77
N ASP A 118 20.99 -26.86 -10.69
CA ASP A 118 21.95 -26.75 -11.79
C ASP A 118 21.57 -27.68 -12.96
N ASP A 119 21.22 -28.94 -12.66
CA ASP A 119 20.75 -29.90 -13.67
C ASP A 119 19.51 -29.37 -14.42
N LEU A 120 18.62 -28.64 -13.74
CA LEU A 120 17.47 -28.00 -14.37
C LEU A 120 17.89 -26.86 -15.30
N MET A 121 18.86 -26.04 -14.89
CA MET A 121 19.34 -24.93 -15.70
C MET A 121 20.03 -25.44 -16.98
N GLU A 122 20.84 -26.50 -16.88
CA GLU A 122 21.45 -27.17 -18.03
C GLU A 122 20.41 -27.73 -19.03
N GLN A 123 19.21 -28.10 -18.54
CA GLN A 123 18.09 -28.54 -19.37
C GLN A 123 17.29 -27.38 -20.01
N GLY A 124 17.76 -26.14 -19.92
CA GLY A 124 17.15 -24.97 -20.56
C GLY A 124 16.00 -24.36 -19.75
N LEU A 125 16.14 -24.30 -18.41
CA LEU A 125 15.14 -23.74 -17.51
C LEU A 125 14.74 -22.30 -17.89
N THR A 126 15.71 -21.43 -18.20
CA THR A 126 15.46 -20.03 -18.60
C THR A 126 14.49 -19.93 -19.77
N GLN A 127 14.77 -20.66 -20.85
CA GLN A 127 13.93 -20.66 -22.04
C GLN A 127 12.52 -21.17 -21.72
N LYS A 128 12.41 -22.21 -20.89
CA LYS A 128 11.13 -22.79 -20.49
C LYS A 128 10.30 -21.81 -19.67
N ILE A 129 10.90 -21.14 -18.69
CA ILE A 129 10.22 -20.12 -17.86
C ILE A 129 9.71 -18.98 -18.75
N LEU A 130 10.57 -18.38 -19.58
CA LEU A 130 10.18 -17.26 -20.43
C LEU A 130 9.11 -17.64 -21.47
N THR A 131 9.16 -18.87 -21.98
CA THR A 131 8.12 -19.41 -22.87
C THR A 131 6.78 -19.54 -22.14
N LEU A 132 6.77 -20.07 -20.92
CA LEU A 132 5.55 -20.20 -20.11
C LEU A 132 4.97 -18.85 -19.73
N VAL A 133 5.80 -17.89 -19.30
CA VAL A 133 5.37 -16.53 -18.96
C VAL A 133 4.74 -15.82 -20.17
N SER A 134 5.24 -16.08 -21.38
CA SER A 134 4.67 -15.56 -22.63
C SER A 134 3.37 -16.24 -23.05
N GLN A 135 3.21 -17.52 -22.74
CA GLN A 135 2.05 -18.32 -23.15
C GLN A 135 0.86 -18.16 -22.21
N ILE A 136 1.12 -18.02 -20.92
CA ILE A 136 0.10 -17.81 -19.89
C ILE A 136 -0.31 -16.35 -19.94
N ASP A 137 -1.37 -16.04 -20.69
CA ASP A 137 -1.98 -14.71 -20.75
C ASP A 137 -3.39 -14.75 -20.14
N LEU A 138 -3.67 -13.84 -19.22
CA LEU A 138 -4.91 -13.84 -18.45
C LEU A 138 -6.14 -13.77 -19.36
N ASN A 139 -6.13 -12.90 -20.37
CA ASN A 139 -7.29 -12.68 -21.24
C ASN A 139 -7.53 -13.92 -22.12
N ASN A 140 -6.47 -14.49 -22.68
CA ASN A 140 -6.57 -15.70 -23.49
C ASN A 140 -7.07 -16.90 -22.69
N GLU A 141 -6.58 -17.08 -21.44
CA GLU A 141 -7.04 -18.16 -20.58
C GLU A 141 -8.49 -17.96 -20.12
N PHE A 142 -8.88 -16.73 -19.79
CA PHE A 142 -10.27 -16.40 -19.47
C PHE A 142 -11.21 -16.63 -20.66
N ASP A 143 -10.80 -16.27 -21.87
CA ASP A 143 -11.57 -16.53 -23.09
C ASP A 143 -11.76 -18.03 -23.33
N LYS A 144 -10.73 -18.85 -23.11
CA LYS A 144 -10.82 -20.32 -23.20
C LYS A 144 -11.80 -20.87 -22.16
N LEU A 145 -11.65 -20.45 -20.90
CA LEU A 145 -12.52 -20.90 -19.80
C LEU A 145 -13.96 -20.45 -20.01
N GLN A 146 -14.20 -19.24 -20.50
CA GLN A 146 -15.52 -18.69 -20.75
C GLN A 146 -16.26 -19.47 -21.85
N ARG A 147 -15.57 -19.91 -22.91
CA ARG A 147 -16.16 -20.72 -24.00
C ARG A 147 -16.70 -22.06 -23.48
N GLU A 148 -15.95 -22.72 -22.61
CA GLU A 148 -16.30 -24.03 -22.05
C GLU A 148 -17.07 -23.94 -20.72
N ARG A 149 -17.58 -22.75 -20.35
CA ARG A 149 -18.31 -22.50 -19.09
C ARG A 149 -17.51 -22.89 -17.82
N GLY A 150 -16.19 -22.78 -17.89
CA GLY A 150 -15.25 -23.01 -16.78
C GLY A 150 -15.12 -21.84 -15.80
N LEU A 151 -15.92 -20.78 -15.93
CA LEU A 151 -15.96 -19.63 -15.02
C LEU A 151 -17.30 -19.58 -14.26
N GLY A 152 -17.22 -19.65 -12.94
CA GLY A 152 -18.35 -19.54 -12.00
C GLY A 152 -18.69 -18.11 -11.59
N SER A 153 -18.96 -17.94 -10.29
CA SER A 153 -19.27 -16.67 -9.63
C SER A 153 -18.13 -15.65 -9.72
N GLU A 154 -18.41 -14.40 -9.35
CA GLU A 154 -17.42 -13.31 -9.29
C GLU A 154 -16.24 -13.67 -8.38
N LYS A 155 -16.51 -14.31 -7.22
CA LYS A 155 -15.47 -14.85 -6.31
C LYS A 155 -14.58 -15.86 -7.03
N HIS A 156 -15.18 -16.87 -7.68
CA HIS A 156 -14.42 -17.88 -8.43
C HIS A 156 -13.59 -17.29 -9.56
N ARG A 157 -14.13 -16.30 -10.29
CA ARG A 157 -13.41 -15.60 -11.35
C ARG A 157 -12.19 -14.86 -10.79
N LYS A 158 -12.34 -14.20 -9.64
CA LYS A 158 -11.21 -13.56 -8.97
C LYS A 158 -10.16 -14.58 -8.53
N GLU A 159 -10.56 -15.65 -7.86
CA GLU A 159 -9.63 -16.72 -7.41
C GLU A 159 -8.83 -17.31 -8.58
N VAL A 160 -9.49 -17.64 -9.70
CA VAL A 160 -8.81 -18.13 -10.90
C VAL A 160 -7.85 -17.08 -11.47
N SER A 161 -8.27 -15.81 -11.53
CA SER A 161 -7.39 -14.70 -11.97
C SER A 161 -6.15 -14.58 -11.09
N ASP A 162 -6.32 -14.62 -9.77
CA ASP A 162 -5.24 -14.45 -8.81
C ASP A 162 -4.28 -15.64 -8.89
N LEU A 163 -4.77 -16.89 -8.98
CA LEU A 163 -3.93 -18.07 -9.19
C LEU A 163 -3.10 -18.01 -10.50
N ILE A 164 -3.69 -17.52 -11.60
CA ILE A 164 -2.98 -17.36 -12.88
C ILE A 164 -1.90 -16.29 -12.76
N LYS A 165 -2.23 -15.13 -12.16
CA LYS A 165 -1.28 -14.03 -11.96
C LYS A 165 -0.13 -14.45 -11.04
N GLU A 166 -0.43 -15.08 -9.92
CA GLU A 166 0.56 -15.63 -8.99
C GLU A 166 1.46 -16.65 -9.69
N CYS A 167 0.89 -17.58 -10.48
CA CYS A 167 1.70 -18.55 -11.21
C CYS A 167 2.70 -17.87 -12.17
N ARG A 168 2.31 -16.82 -12.90
CA ARG A 168 3.22 -16.05 -13.78
C ARG A 168 4.28 -15.31 -12.97
N GLN A 169 3.88 -14.72 -11.85
CA GLN A 169 4.76 -13.98 -10.95
C GLN A 169 5.83 -14.91 -10.35
N SER A 170 5.45 -16.05 -9.78
CA SER A 170 6.37 -17.04 -9.22
C SER A 170 7.37 -17.59 -10.24
N LEU A 171 6.96 -17.74 -11.50
CA LEU A 171 7.84 -18.15 -12.60
C LEU A 171 8.90 -17.07 -12.89
N ALA A 172 8.50 -15.80 -12.99
CA ALA A 172 9.45 -14.70 -13.19
C ALA A 172 10.39 -14.50 -11.99
N GLU A 173 9.85 -14.60 -10.78
CA GLU A 173 10.63 -14.53 -9.54
C GLU A 173 11.63 -15.67 -9.42
N SER A 174 11.33 -16.87 -9.95
CA SER A 174 12.30 -17.96 -9.98
C SER A 174 13.59 -17.57 -10.71
N LEU A 175 13.50 -16.80 -11.80
CA LEU A 175 14.68 -16.25 -12.49
C LEU A 175 15.33 -15.12 -11.72
N PHE A 176 14.55 -14.23 -11.13
CA PHE A 176 15.07 -13.16 -10.27
C PHE A 176 15.91 -13.74 -9.11
N VAL A 177 15.32 -14.63 -8.32
CA VAL A 177 15.96 -15.31 -7.19
C VAL A 177 17.22 -16.06 -7.64
N TRP A 178 17.17 -16.69 -8.83
CA TRP A 178 18.37 -17.32 -9.41
C TRP A 178 19.49 -16.30 -9.59
N THR A 179 19.23 -15.18 -10.25
CA THR A 179 20.24 -14.17 -10.60
C THR A 179 20.88 -13.48 -9.40
N CYS A 180 20.15 -13.36 -8.28
CA CYS A 180 20.71 -12.89 -7.03
C CYS A 180 21.76 -13.87 -6.48
N GLN A 181 21.48 -15.17 -6.58
CA GLN A 181 22.36 -16.20 -6.02
C GLN A 181 23.51 -16.60 -6.95
N SER A 182 23.26 -16.67 -8.26
CA SER A 182 24.19 -17.18 -9.27
C SER A 182 24.06 -16.40 -10.59
N PRO A 183 25.17 -16.11 -11.29
CA PRO A 183 25.11 -15.45 -12.58
C PRO A 183 24.50 -16.38 -13.65
N LEU A 184 23.84 -15.79 -14.66
CA LEU A 184 23.37 -16.53 -15.84
C LEU A 184 24.49 -16.77 -16.85
N SER A 185 24.34 -17.81 -17.65
CA SER A 185 25.21 -18.07 -18.79
C SER A 185 25.03 -17.00 -19.88
N LYS A 186 26.00 -16.90 -20.81
CA LYS A 186 25.92 -15.96 -21.95
C LYS A 186 24.63 -16.14 -22.75
N ASP A 187 24.27 -17.39 -23.04
CA ASP A 187 23.12 -17.70 -23.90
C ASP A 187 21.80 -17.42 -23.15
N ASP A 188 21.72 -17.74 -21.86
CA ASP A 188 20.55 -17.43 -21.02
C ASP A 188 20.32 -15.91 -20.89
N THR A 189 21.38 -15.13 -20.67
CA THR A 189 21.30 -13.66 -20.61
C THR A 189 20.80 -13.07 -21.92
N LEU A 190 21.22 -13.61 -23.07
CA LEU A 190 20.73 -13.17 -24.38
C LEU A 190 19.26 -13.51 -24.61
N ILE A 191 18.79 -14.66 -24.13
CA ILE A 191 17.38 -15.05 -24.20
C ILE A 191 16.54 -14.07 -23.36
N LEU A 192 16.99 -13.74 -22.15
CA LEU A 192 16.31 -12.78 -21.28
C LEU A 192 16.24 -11.38 -21.91
N ILE A 193 17.35 -10.89 -22.48
CA ILE A 193 17.38 -9.63 -23.24
C ILE A 193 16.38 -9.67 -24.40
N SER A 194 16.38 -10.75 -25.19
CA SER A 194 15.51 -10.91 -26.36
C SER A 194 14.02 -10.99 -26.00
N TYR A 195 13.70 -11.41 -24.77
CA TYR A 195 12.34 -11.35 -24.23
C TYR A 195 11.96 -9.91 -23.87
N LEU A 196 12.80 -9.22 -23.09
CA LEU A 196 12.56 -7.84 -22.63
C LEU A 196 12.42 -6.84 -23.78
N GLU A 197 13.08 -7.08 -24.92
CA GLU A 197 12.91 -6.30 -26.16
C GLU A 197 11.47 -6.19 -26.67
N LYS A 198 10.65 -7.19 -26.36
CA LYS A 198 9.28 -7.34 -26.89
C LYS A 198 8.21 -6.85 -25.92
N VAL A 199 8.60 -6.48 -24.70
CA VAL A 199 7.72 -6.06 -23.60
C VAL A 199 7.10 -4.68 -23.87
N THR A 200 5.94 -4.44 -23.29
CA THR A 200 5.21 -3.16 -23.31
C THR A 200 4.74 -2.81 -21.89
N VAL A 201 4.46 -1.54 -21.63
CA VAL A 201 3.92 -1.05 -20.34
C VAL A 201 2.42 -1.31 -20.24
N GLU A 202 1.90 -1.26 -19.01
CA GLU A 202 0.47 -1.23 -18.72
C GLU A 202 -0.19 0.11 -19.12
N ALA A 203 -1.51 0.21 -19.01
CA ALA A 203 -2.27 1.39 -19.44
C ALA A 203 -1.96 2.67 -18.63
N ASP A 204 -1.47 2.49 -17.40
CA ASP A 204 -1.00 3.54 -16.48
C ASP A 204 0.43 4.00 -16.76
N GLY A 205 1.16 3.34 -17.69
CA GLY A 205 2.56 3.61 -17.99
C GLY A 205 3.56 2.86 -17.10
N SER A 206 3.10 2.04 -16.15
CA SER A 206 3.94 1.24 -15.28
C SER A 206 4.37 -0.10 -15.93
N LEU A 207 5.44 -0.70 -15.42
CA LEU A 207 5.78 -2.09 -15.75
C LEU A 207 4.91 -3.03 -14.92
N ASP A 208 4.35 -4.03 -15.60
CA ASP A 208 3.70 -5.16 -14.96
C ASP A 208 4.69 -5.89 -14.04
N SER A 209 4.16 -6.46 -12.96
CA SER A 209 4.96 -7.09 -11.90
C SER A 209 5.91 -8.17 -12.43
N VAL A 210 5.46 -8.94 -13.42
CA VAL A 210 6.20 -10.04 -14.03
C VAL A 210 7.43 -9.51 -14.78
N ASN A 211 7.26 -8.49 -15.63
CA ASN A 211 8.39 -7.92 -16.36
C ASN A 211 9.29 -7.06 -15.46
N LEU A 212 8.77 -6.49 -14.37
CA LEU A 212 9.59 -5.88 -13.32
C LEU A 212 10.54 -6.91 -12.69
N SER A 213 10.05 -8.09 -12.30
CA SER A 213 10.89 -9.18 -11.77
C SER A 213 11.95 -9.63 -12.77
N LEU A 214 11.60 -9.73 -14.06
CA LEU A 214 12.55 -10.10 -15.11
C LEU A 214 13.58 -9.00 -15.43
N LEU A 215 13.19 -7.73 -15.37
CA LEU A 215 14.13 -6.60 -15.43
C LEU A 215 15.11 -6.68 -14.26
N MET A 216 14.60 -6.88 -13.05
CA MET A 216 15.44 -7.04 -11.85
C MET A 216 16.41 -8.21 -12.00
N ALA A 217 15.95 -9.34 -12.54
CA ALA A 217 16.80 -10.48 -12.82
C ALA A 217 17.99 -10.11 -13.73
N LEU A 218 17.72 -9.35 -14.81
CA LEU A 218 18.78 -8.88 -15.71
C LEU A 218 19.71 -7.86 -15.03
N LEU A 219 19.19 -6.95 -14.20
CA LEU A 219 20.01 -5.98 -13.47
C LEU A 219 20.96 -6.66 -12.47
N TYR A 220 20.51 -7.73 -11.82
CA TYR A 220 21.36 -8.53 -10.92
C TYR A 220 22.43 -9.34 -11.66
N CYS A 221 22.19 -9.72 -12.92
CA CYS A 221 23.25 -10.32 -13.77
C CYS A 221 24.43 -9.37 -14.01
N PHE A 222 24.21 -8.06 -13.94
CA PHE A 222 25.23 -7.02 -14.09
C PHE A 222 25.73 -6.46 -12.76
N ASP A 223 25.30 -7.05 -11.64
CA ASP A 223 25.73 -6.57 -10.34
C ASP A 223 27.20 -6.86 -10.11
N VAL A 224 27.95 -5.81 -9.76
CA VAL A 224 29.37 -5.86 -9.42
C VAL A 224 29.64 -5.18 -8.07
N SER A 225 28.59 -4.79 -7.34
CA SER A 225 28.67 -4.03 -6.08
C SER A 225 29.40 -4.78 -4.97
N PHE A 226 29.37 -6.12 -4.95
CA PHE A 226 30.14 -6.93 -4.01
C PHE A 226 31.67 -6.80 -4.19
N LEU A 227 32.16 -6.28 -5.32
CA LEU A 227 33.59 -6.05 -5.52
C LEU A 227 34.15 -4.91 -4.66
N GLU A 228 33.29 -3.95 -4.28
CA GLU A 228 33.67 -2.84 -3.40
C GLU A 228 33.75 -3.27 -1.92
N GLN A 229 33.00 -4.30 -1.54
CA GLN A 229 33.03 -4.89 -0.20
C GLN A 229 34.25 -5.81 -0.14
N GLY A 230 35.27 -5.43 0.64
CA GLY A 230 36.50 -6.22 0.82
C GLY A 230 36.29 -7.52 1.61
N THR A 231 35.43 -8.41 1.12
CA THR A 231 35.14 -9.72 1.73
C THR A 231 36.30 -10.68 1.54
N GLU A 232 36.52 -11.59 2.50
CA GLU A 232 37.58 -12.61 2.41
C GLU A 232 37.41 -13.53 1.17
N ASP A 233 36.19 -13.70 0.68
CA ASP A 233 35.84 -14.53 -0.50
C ASP A 233 35.92 -13.81 -1.85
N ARG A 234 36.51 -12.60 -1.91
CA ARG A 234 36.50 -11.75 -3.12
C ARG A 234 37.14 -12.45 -4.33
N GLU A 235 38.26 -13.14 -4.15
CA GLU A 235 38.97 -13.81 -5.24
C GLU A 235 38.17 -15.00 -5.81
N ASP A 236 37.58 -15.81 -4.93
CA ASP A 236 36.73 -16.94 -5.33
C ASP A 236 35.46 -16.49 -6.06
N LEU A 237 34.86 -15.37 -5.62
CA LEU A 237 33.71 -14.76 -6.28
C LEU A 237 34.08 -14.17 -7.65
N MET A 238 35.24 -13.53 -7.77
CA MET A 238 35.76 -12.98 -9.03
C MET A 238 35.92 -14.06 -10.10
N HIS A 239 36.43 -15.25 -9.74
CA HIS A 239 36.56 -16.37 -10.67
C HIS A 239 35.22 -16.97 -11.13
N ARG A 240 34.15 -16.82 -10.33
CA ARG A 240 32.81 -17.35 -10.63
C ARG A 240 31.93 -16.41 -11.45
N LEU A 241 32.37 -15.19 -11.75
CA LEU A 241 31.60 -14.24 -12.55
C LEU A 241 31.91 -14.39 -14.04
N PRO A 242 30.93 -14.73 -14.90
CA PRO A 242 31.11 -14.73 -16.35
C PRO A 242 31.62 -13.39 -16.88
N LEU A 243 31.23 -12.28 -16.24
CA LEU A 243 31.71 -10.93 -16.57
C LEU A 243 33.23 -10.81 -16.47
N LEU A 244 33.87 -11.41 -15.47
CA LEU A 244 35.32 -11.30 -15.28
C LEU A 244 36.09 -12.48 -15.88
N ALA A 245 35.48 -13.67 -15.91
CA ALA A 245 36.11 -14.89 -16.38
C ALA A 245 36.06 -15.07 -17.91
N GLU A 246 35.00 -14.60 -18.58
CA GLU A 246 34.73 -14.91 -19.99
C GLU A 246 34.68 -13.66 -20.88
N ARG A 247 35.76 -13.40 -21.64
CA ARG A 247 35.79 -12.27 -22.59
C ARG A 247 34.65 -12.33 -23.63
N GLN A 248 34.26 -13.53 -24.05
CA GLN A 248 33.18 -13.72 -25.03
C GLN A 248 31.82 -13.28 -24.48
N TYR A 249 31.60 -13.42 -23.17
CA TYR A 249 30.38 -12.97 -22.49
C TYR A 249 30.22 -11.46 -22.65
N ILE A 250 31.23 -10.69 -22.17
CA ILE A 250 31.22 -9.22 -22.27
C ILE A 250 31.08 -8.76 -23.72
N ALA A 251 31.89 -9.31 -24.63
CA ALA A 251 31.89 -8.89 -26.03
C ALA A 251 30.50 -9.04 -26.68
N THR A 252 29.83 -10.17 -26.42
CA THR A 252 28.52 -10.46 -27.01
C THR A 252 27.42 -9.58 -26.41
N ILE A 253 27.40 -9.42 -25.09
CA ILE A 253 26.40 -8.57 -24.41
C ILE A 253 26.62 -7.09 -24.76
N HIS A 254 27.86 -6.61 -24.76
CA HIS A 254 28.18 -5.22 -25.12
C HIS A 254 27.73 -4.91 -26.55
N THR A 255 28.07 -5.77 -27.51
CA THR A 255 27.64 -5.61 -28.91
C THR A 255 26.12 -5.55 -28.99
N ARG A 256 25.41 -6.46 -28.29
CA ARG A 256 23.95 -6.52 -28.31
C ARG A 256 23.27 -5.28 -27.73
N LEU A 257 23.85 -4.68 -26.69
CA LEU A 257 23.32 -3.46 -26.06
C LEU A 257 23.69 -2.18 -26.83
N GLN A 258 24.81 -2.20 -27.55
CA GLN A 258 25.25 -1.13 -28.43
C GLN A 258 24.46 -1.09 -29.75
N GLU A 259 24.01 -2.25 -30.24
CA GLU A 259 23.18 -2.35 -31.45
C GLU A 259 21.97 -1.41 -31.40
N SER A 260 21.74 -0.74 -32.52
CA SER A 260 20.70 0.30 -32.67
C SER A 260 19.30 -0.25 -32.88
N GLN A 261 19.05 -1.55 -32.67
CA GLN A 261 17.68 -2.07 -32.77
C GLN A 261 16.86 -1.47 -31.62
N PRO A 262 15.80 -0.70 -31.94
CA PRO A 262 14.99 -0.08 -30.90
C PRO A 262 14.19 -1.18 -30.20
N TRP A 263 14.32 -1.25 -28.88
CA TRP A 263 13.39 -2.03 -28.07
C TRP A 263 12.00 -1.39 -28.19
N LYS A 264 10.93 -2.18 -28.02
CA LYS A 264 9.58 -1.59 -27.99
C LYS A 264 9.42 -0.51 -26.93
N LEU A 265 10.13 -0.68 -25.81
CA LEU A 265 10.27 0.30 -24.74
C LEU A 265 11.72 0.83 -24.71
N PRO A 266 11.98 2.02 -25.28
CA PRO A 266 13.31 2.64 -25.23
C PRO A 266 13.81 2.87 -23.81
N GLY A 267 12.93 3.23 -22.88
CA GLY A 267 13.28 3.44 -21.47
C GLY A 267 13.81 2.17 -20.78
N LEU A 268 13.26 0.99 -21.13
CA LEU A 268 13.73 -0.30 -20.61
C LEU A 268 15.15 -0.60 -21.11
N GLN A 269 15.39 -0.37 -22.40
CA GLN A 269 16.73 -0.47 -23.00
C GLN A 269 17.70 0.50 -22.31
N ALA A 270 17.27 1.73 -22.03
CA ALA A 270 18.04 2.75 -21.36
C ALA A 270 18.46 2.32 -19.94
N THR A 271 17.55 1.73 -19.16
CA THR A 271 17.86 1.20 -17.82
C THR A 271 18.91 0.09 -17.86
N VAL A 272 18.76 -0.85 -18.80
CA VAL A 272 19.72 -1.95 -18.99
C VAL A 272 21.08 -1.41 -19.46
N ARG A 273 21.11 -0.44 -20.37
CA ARG A 273 22.33 0.24 -20.83
C ARG A 273 23.04 0.99 -19.71
N LEU A 274 22.29 1.68 -18.83
CA LEU A 274 22.86 2.37 -17.68
C LEU A 274 23.49 1.38 -16.70
N ALA A 275 22.79 0.29 -16.37
CA ALA A 275 23.31 -0.75 -15.50
C ALA A 275 24.57 -1.40 -16.06
N TRP A 276 24.60 -1.67 -17.38
CA TRP A 276 25.78 -2.17 -18.08
C TRP A 276 26.95 -1.18 -18.03
N ALA A 277 26.69 0.11 -18.28
CA ALA A 277 27.71 1.16 -18.23
C ALA A 277 28.37 1.27 -16.85
N LEU A 278 27.57 1.17 -15.78
CA LEU A 278 28.05 1.18 -14.40
C LEU A 278 28.82 -0.10 -14.04
N ALA A 279 28.36 -1.25 -14.52
CA ALA A 279 29.10 -2.51 -14.35
C ALA A 279 30.48 -2.45 -15.01
N LEU A 280 30.57 -1.96 -16.25
CA LEU A 280 31.84 -1.74 -16.96
C LEU A 280 32.76 -0.78 -16.18
N ARG A 281 32.21 0.30 -15.65
CA ARG A 281 32.95 1.27 -14.83
C ARG A 281 33.44 0.67 -13.52
N GLY A 282 32.64 -0.15 -12.85
CA GLY A 282 33.04 -0.88 -11.64
C GLY A 282 34.18 -1.85 -11.93
N ILE A 283 34.09 -2.59 -13.03
CA ILE A 283 35.15 -3.51 -13.50
C ILE A 283 36.44 -2.74 -13.82
N SER A 284 36.34 -1.52 -14.39
CA SER A 284 37.50 -0.71 -14.74
C SER A 284 38.29 -0.20 -13.52
N GLN A 285 37.70 -0.18 -12.32
CA GLN A 285 38.40 0.20 -11.09
C GLN A 285 39.29 -0.93 -10.55
N LEU A 286 39.15 -2.16 -11.05
CA LEU A 286 39.98 -3.29 -10.66
C LEU A 286 41.37 -3.23 -11.30
N SER A 287 42.42 -3.42 -10.49
CA SER A 287 43.82 -3.32 -10.94
C SER A 287 44.26 -4.40 -11.94
N ASP A 288 43.60 -5.57 -11.96
CA ASP A 288 44.04 -6.76 -12.73
C ASP A 288 43.33 -6.95 -14.09
N VAL A 289 42.46 -6.03 -14.51
CA VAL A 289 41.52 -6.25 -15.63
C VAL A 289 41.93 -5.52 -16.93
N THR A 290 43.23 -5.50 -17.24
CA THR A 290 43.74 -4.86 -18.48
C THR A 290 43.23 -5.51 -19.77
N ALA A 291 42.87 -6.80 -19.72
CA ALA A 291 42.38 -7.55 -20.89
C ALA A 291 40.98 -7.13 -21.39
N LEU A 292 40.21 -6.40 -20.58
CA LEU A 292 38.85 -5.92 -20.90
C LEU A 292 38.81 -4.41 -21.17
N ALA A 293 39.96 -3.74 -21.24
CA ALA A 293 40.08 -2.29 -21.41
C ALA A 293 39.26 -1.74 -22.60
N GLU A 294 39.26 -2.47 -23.72
CA GLU A 294 38.51 -2.15 -24.95
C GLU A 294 37.00 -1.94 -24.69
N PHE A 295 36.41 -2.72 -23.79
CA PHE A 295 34.98 -2.61 -23.47
C PHE A 295 34.73 -1.61 -22.35
N THR A 296 35.63 -1.51 -21.37
CA THR A 296 35.47 -0.59 -20.25
C THR A 296 35.60 0.88 -20.68
N GLU A 297 36.33 1.18 -21.76
CA GLU A 297 36.40 2.53 -22.35
C GLU A 297 35.07 3.00 -22.97
N ALA A 298 34.14 2.08 -23.24
CA ALA A 298 32.83 2.41 -23.80
C ALA A 298 31.77 2.74 -22.72
N ASP A 299 32.14 2.74 -21.43
CA ASP A 299 31.26 3.03 -20.29
C ASP A 299 30.54 4.38 -20.44
N GLU A 300 31.28 5.46 -20.73
CA GLU A 300 30.73 6.81 -20.86
C GLU A 300 29.80 6.97 -22.06
N ALA A 301 30.08 6.25 -23.16
CA ALA A 301 29.25 6.27 -24.37
C ALA A 301 27.93 5.53 -24.14
N MET A 302 27.97 4.39 -23.45
CA MET A 302 26.77 3.63 -23.07
C MET A 302 25.89 4.41 -22.10
N ALA A 303 26.49 5.10 -21.13
CA ALA A 303 25.77 5.99 -20.23
C ALA A 303 25.11 7.17 -20.97
N GLU A 304 25.78 7.75 -21.98
CA GLU A 304 25.19 8.83 -22.78
C GLU A 304 23.97 8.35 -23.59
N LEU A 305 24.03 7.13 -24.16
CA LEU A 305 22.88 6.53 -24.85
C LEU A 305 21.70 6.34 -23.88
N ALA A 306 21.95 5.82 -22.68
CA ALA A 306 20.91 5.65 -21.67
C ALA A 306 20.27 6.98 -21.24
N ILE A 307 21.09 8.03 -21.04
CA ILE A 307 20.59 9.37 -20.69
C ILE A 307 19.77 9.94 -21.84
N ALA A 308 20.23 9.80 -23.09
CA ALA A 308 19.52 10.28 -24.27
C ALA A 308 18.15 9.61 -24.45
N ASP A 309 18.00 8.37 -24.01
CA ASP A 309 16.75 7.59 -24.03
C ASP A 309 15.90 7.78 -22.74
N ASN A 310 16.12 8.86 -21.97
CA ASN A 310 15.36 9.24 -20.77
C ASN A 310 15.33 8.20 -19.63
N VAL A 311 16.44 7.52 -19.34
CA VAL A 311 16.53 6.48 -18.31
C VAL A 311 15.93 6.88 -16.94
N PHE A 312 16.18 8.11 -16.46
CA PHE A 312 15.69 8.54 -15.15
C PHE A 312 14.17 8.73 -15.10
N LEU A 313 13.57 9.17 -16.22
CA LEU A 313 12.11 9.29 -16.32
C LEU A 313 11.47 7.90 -16.28
N PHE A 314 12.00 6.96 -17.07
CA PHE A 314 11.50 5.59 -17.10
C PHE A 314 11.66 4.87 -15.75
N LEU A 315 12.78 5.07 -15.05
CA LEU A 315 12.96 4.55 -13.69
C LEU A 315 11.90 5.11 -12.72
N THR A 316 11.56 6.39 -12.86
CA THR A 316 10.58 7.05 -11.99
C THR A 316 9.15 6.59 -12.27
N GLU A 317 8.72 6.65 -13.54
CA GLU A 317 7.34 6.40 -13.94
C GLU A 317 7.04 4.90 -14.07
N SER A 318 7.93 4.14 -14.71
CA SER A 318 7.63 2.75 -15.08
C SER A 318 8.17 1.70 -14.11
N VAL A 319 9.30 1.95 -13.43
CA VAL A 319 9.88 0.98 -12.48
C VAL A 319 9.42 1.26 -11.05
N VAL A 320 9.69 2.46 -10.53
CA VAL A 320 9.34 2.86 -9.16
C VAL A 320 7.83 3.09 -9.00
N GLY A 321 7.13 3.48 -10.07
CA GLY A 321 5.67 3.60 -10.09
C GLY A 321 4.90 2.27 -10.04
N SER A 322 5.57 1.13 -10.21
CA SER A 322 4.92 -0.19 -10.18
C SER A 322 4.54 -0.58 -8.74
N GLU A 323 3.30 -1.06 -8.53
CA GLU A 323 2.78 -1.39 -7.19
C GLU A 323 3.63 -2.46 -6.46
N ASN A 324 4.23 -3.39 -7.21
CA ASN A 324 5.01 -4.50 -6.64
C ASN A 324 6.47 -4.13 -6.36
N PHE A 325 6.93 -2.93 -6.71
CA PHE A 325 8.30 -2.51 -6.45
C PHE A 325 8.64 -2.48 -4.95
N TYR A 326 7.70 -2.07 -4.11
CA TYR A 326 7.87 -1.95 -2.66
C TYR A 326 7.67 -3.25 -1.88
N GLN A 327 7.26 -4.32 -2.56
CA GLN A 327 7.02 -5.62 -1.91
C GLN A 327 8.31 -6.43 -1.73
N GLU A 328 9.37 -6.10 -2.46
CA GLU A 328 10.62 -6.85 -2.48
C GLU A 328 11.81 -5.94 -2.11
N GLU A 329 12.47 -6.24 -0.99
CA GLU A 329 13.58 -5.45 -0.45
C GLU A 329 14.73 -5.27 -1.45
N PHE A 330 15.05 -6.35 -2.16
CA PHE A 330 16.15 -6.38 -3.14
C PHE A 330 15.88 -5.50 -4.36
N TYR A 331 14.61 -5.24 -4.71
CA TYR A 331 14.27 -4.31 -5.79
C TYR A 331 14.66 -2.88 -5.41
N ILE A 332 14.30 -2.48 -4.19
CA ILE A 332 14.63 -1.16 -3.63
C ILE A 332 16.15 -0.99 -3.55
N ARG A 333 16.86 -1.99 -2.98
CA ARG A 333 18.33 -1.97 -2.89
C ARG A 333 19.00 -1.88 -4.26
N LYS A 334 18.51 -2.61 -5.26
CA LYS A 334 19.13 -2.63 -6.58
C LYS A 334 18.99 -1.30 -7.33
N ILE A 335 17.81 -0.69 -7.31
CA ILE A 335 17.60 0.62 -7.93
C ILE A 335 18.31 1.72 -7.14
N HIS A 336 18.32 1.64 -5.81
CA HIS A 336 19.13 2.52 -4.98
C HIS A 336 20.61 2.47 -5.37
N ASN A 337 21.18 1.26 -5.49
CA ASN A 337 22.57 1.08 -5.94
C ASN A 337 22.78 1.61 -7.35
N LEU A 338 21.86 1.37 -8.29
CA LEU A 338 21.96 1.91 -9.64
C LEU A 338 22.08 3.45 -9.67
N VAL A 339 21.29 4.14 -8.84
CA VAL A 339 21.31 5.62 -8.75
C VAL A 339 22.58 6.12 -8.05
N THR A 340 22.93 5.52 -6.91
CA THR A 340 24.08 5.95 -6.12
C THR A 340 25.41 5.62 -6.81
N ASP A 341 25.51 4.49 -7.51
CA ASP A 341 26.66 4.10 -8.33
C ASP A 341 26.83 5.07 -9.51
N PHE A 342 25.73 5.52 -10.14
CA PHE A 342 25.81 6.58 -11.17
C PHE A 342 26.41 7.87 -10.61
N LEU A 343 25.96 8.31 -9.42
CA LEU A 343 26.47 9.51 -8.77
C LEU A 343 27.94 9.37 -8.34
N ALA A 344 28.33 8.20 -7.85
CA ALA A 344 29.67 7.94 -7.32
C ALA A 344 30.71 7.64 -8.42
N LEU A 345 30.36 6.80 -9.38
CA LEU A 345 31.30 6.29 -10.40
C LEU A 345 31.39 7.18 -11.64
N MET A 346 30.36 7.99 -11.94
CA MET A 346 30.29 8.86 -13.12
C MET A 346 30.10 10.37 -12.80
N PRO A 347 30.92 10.98 -11.93
CA PRO A 347 30.74 12.38 -11.50
C PRO A 347 30.86 13.40 -12.64
N MET A 348 31.59 13.07 -13.71
CA MET A 348 31.71 13.93 -14.89
C MET A 348 30.40 14.02 -15.68
N LYS A 349 29.62 12.93 -15.76
CA LYS A 349 28.29 12.95 -16.37
C LYS A 349 27.32 13.78 -15.55
N VAL A 350 27.32 13.64 -14.22
CA VAL A 350 26.52 14.49 -13.32
C VAL A 350 26.83 15.97 -13.51
N LYS A 351 28.12 16.34 -13.63
CA LYS A 351 28.54 17.71 -13.91
C LYS A 351 28.05 18.21 -15.29
N GLN A 352 28.09 17.36 -16.31
CA GLN A 352 27.56 17.69 -17.65
C GLN A 352 26.04 17.95 -17.60
N LEU A 353 25.30 17.12 -16.87
CA LEU A 353 23.85 17.30 -16.64
C LEU A 353 23.56 18.64 -15.95
N ARG A 354 24.35 19.02 -14.92
CA ARG A 354 24.20 20.32 -14.26
C ARG A 354 24.49 21.50 -15.18
N ASN A 355 25.61 21.46 -15.90
CA ASN A 355 25.96 22.54 -16.83
C ASN A 355 24.90 22.73 -17.92
N ARG A 356 24.30 21.63 -18.41
CA ARG A 356 23.21 21.67 -19.39
C ARG A 356 21.96 22.31 -18.80
N ALA A 357 21.54 21.90 -17.59
CA ALA A 357 20.40 22.51 -16.91
C ALA A 357 20.59 24.02 -16.65
N ASP A 358 21.80 24.46 -16.31
CA ASP A 358 22.12 25.88 -16.13
C ASP A 358 22.09 26.67 -17.45
N GLU A 359 22.48 26.06 -18.57
CA GLU A 359 22.34 26.64 -19.91
C GLU A 359 20.86 26.72 -20.34
N ASP A 360 20.10 25.65 -20.13
CA ASP A 360 18.68 25.60 -20.45
C ASP A 360 17.89 26.65 -19.65
N ALA A 361 18.20 26.82 -18.37
CA ALA A 361 17.62 27.87 -17.54
C ALA A 361 17.94 29.28 -18.06
N ARG A 362 19.18 29.51 -18.54
CA ARG A 362 19.57 30.78 -19.17
C ARG A 362 18.83 31.03 -20.49
N MET A 363 18.67 29.99 -21.31
CA MET A 363 17.89 30.07 -22.56
C MET A 363 16.42 30.38 -22.28
N ILE A 364 15.80 29.71 -21.30
CA ILE A 364 14.42 29.98 -20.88
C ILE A 364 14.29 31.43 -20.40
N HIS A 365 15.20 31.90 -19.54
CA HIS A 365 15.16 33.27 -19.04
C HIS A 365 15.27 34.30 -20.18
N MET A 366 16.17 34.07 -21.13
CA MET A 366 16.32 34.92 -22.32
C MET A 366 15.07 34.91 -23.20
N SER A 367 14.45 33.74 -23.43
CA SER A 367 13.22 33.63 -24.22
C SER A 367 12.05 34.40 -23.61
N ILE A 368 11.87 34.30 -22.28
CA ILE A 368 10.83 35.01 -21.53
C ILE A 368 11.07 36.53 -21.59
N GLN A 369 12.32 37.00 -21.46
CA GLN A 369 12.64 38.42 -21.59
C GLN A 369 12.35 38.96 -23.01
N MET A 370 12.55 38.13 -24.03
CA MET A 370 12.26 38.47 -25.43
C MET A 370 10.78 38.31 -25.81
N GLY A 371 9.92 37.85 -24.88
CA GLY A 371 8.50 37.62 -25.12
C GLY A 371 8.20 36.39 -26.01
N ASN A 372 9.17 35.49 -26.18
CA ASN A 372 9.03 34.25 -26.94
C ASN A 372 8.70 33.08 -26.01
N ASP A 373 8.01 32.07 -26.53
CA ASP A 373 7.80 30.81 -25.82
C ASP A 373 9.13 30.08 -25.57
N PRO A 374 9.26 29.37 -24.43
CA PRO A 374 10.46 28.59 -24.15
C PRO A 374 10.65 27.48 -25.20
N PRO A 375 11.90 27.08 -25.50
CA PRO A 375 12.17 26.00 -26.45
C PRO A 375 11.47 24.70 -26.05
N ILE A 376 10.75 24.07 -26.99
CA ILE A 376 9.92 22.87 -26.75
C ILE A 376 10.80 21.62 -26.54
N SER A 377 12.04 21.62 -27.05
CA SER A 377 12.94 20.46 -27.06
C SER A 377 14.04 20.49 -25.98
N LEU A 378 13.75 21.00 -24.77
CA LEU A 378 14.72 21.01 -23.67
C LEU A 378 14.74 19.65 -22.98
N ARG A 379 15.93 19.08 -22.79
CA ARG A 379 16.10 17.81 -22.06
C ARG A 379 16.07 18.09 -20.56
N ARG A 380 15.25 17.33 -19.83
CA ARG A 380 15.05 17.49 -18.37
C ARG A 380 15.76 16.41 -17.56
N ASP A 381 16.86 15.87 -18.08
CA ASP A 381 17.57 14.71 -17.54
C ASP A 381 17.97 14.88 -16.06
N LEU A 382 18.49 16.06 -15.68
CA LEU A 382 18.85 16.36 -14.29
C LEU A 382 17.61 16.50 -13.39
N GLU A 383 16.54 17.11 -13.91
CA GLU A 383 15.29 17.20 -13.17
C GLU A 383 14.76 15.80 -12.91
N HIS A 384 14.67 14.94 -13.93
CA HIS A 384 14.24 13.54 -13.76
C HIS A 384 15.12 12.77 -12.76
N LEU A 385 16.44 12.99 -12.74
CA LEU A 385 17.32 12.40 -11.73
C LEU A 385 17.01 12.90 -10.30
N MET A 386 16.82 14.20 -10.11
CA MET A 386 16.40 14.76 -8.81
C MET A 386 15.02 14.25 -8.40
N LEU A 387 14.13 14.07 -9.39
CA LEU A 387 12.77 13.61 -9.17
C LEU A 387 12.70 12.11 -8.87
N LEU A 388 13.62 11.30 -9.41
CA LEU A 388 13.79 9.89 -9.04
C LEU A 388 14.18 9.73 -7.56
N VAL A 389 15.00 10.67 -7.06
CA VAL A 389 15.39 10.74 -5.63
C VAL A 389 14.31 11.44 -4.78
N SER A 390 13.40 12.15 -5.42
CA SER A 390 12.32 12.89 -4.80
C SER A 390 11.04 12.05 -4.65
N PRO A 391 10.09 12.49 -3.81
CA PRO A 391 8.69 12.22 -4.01
C PRO A 391 8.07 13.34 -4.87
N ILE A 392 7.27 13.04 -5.88
CA ILE A 392 6.32 13.98 -6.47
C ILE A 392 4.92 13.43 -6.21
N PHE A 393 4.06 14.35 -5.75
CA PHE A 393 2.61 14.27 -5.65
C PHE A 393 1.96 12.89 -5.79
N PHE A 394 1.42 12.45 -4.65
CA PHE A 394 0.38 11.46 -4.39
C PHE A 394 0.37 10.08 -5.06
N GLN A 395 1.05 9.82 -6.19
CA GLN A 395 1.07 8.47 -6.80
C GLN A 395 2.41 8.04 -7.45
N ILE A 396 3.36 8.91 -7.82
CA ILE A 396 4.58 8.47 -8.55
C ILE A 396 5.86 9.30 -8.24
N ALA A 397 6.37 9.25 -7.00
CA ALA A 397 7.82 9.09 -6.80
C ALA A 397 8.10 8.72 -5.33
N GLU A 398 8.92 7.69 -5.14
CA GLU A 398 8.67 6.76 -4.05
C GLU A 398 9.95 6.14 -3.46
N LEU A 399 11.13 6.24 -4.10
CA LEU A 399 12.29 5.38 -3.75
C LEU A 399 12.66 5.42 -2.26
N TYR A 400 12.65 6.60 -1.64
CA TYR A 400 12.97 6.78 -0.22
C TYR A 400 11.77 7.16 0.67
N ARG A 401 10.56 7.32 0.09
CA ARG A 401 9.37 7.77 0.84
C ARG A 401 8.68 6.62 1.57
N LYS A 402 8.50 5.50 0.87
CA LYS A 402 8.03 4.23 1.44
C LYS A 402 9.26 3.38 1.75
N ASP A 403 9.53 3.19 3.03
CA ASP A 403 10.57 2.28 3.50
C ASP A 403 9.92 1.15 4.32
N PRO A 404 9.21 0.21 3.65
CA PRO A 404 8.50 -0.86 4.36
C PRO A 404 9.43 -1.79 5.13
N PHE A 405 10.70 -1.86 4.73
CA PHE A 405 11.72 -2.71 5.34
C PHE A 405 12.65 -1.96 6.30
N ASN A 406 12.41 -0.67 6.56
CA ASN A 406 13.24 0.20 7.41
C ASN A 406 14.75 0.11 7.07
N LEU A 407 15.08 0.14 5.77
CA LEU A 407 16.46 0.06 5.28
C LEU A 407 17.25 1.34 5.52
N GLU A 408 16.58 2.48 5.74
CA GLU A 408 17.19 3.78 5.99
C GLU A 408 18.18 4.23 4.90
N LEU A 409 17.97 3.80 3.65
CA LEU A 409 18.88 4.04 2.51
C LEU A 409 19.14 5.54 2.22
N ALA A 410 18.24 6.43 2.63
CA ALA A 410 18.42 7.87 2.49
C ALA A 410 19.59 8.41 3.34
N LEU A 411 20.01 7.71 4.41
CA LEU A 411 21.14 8.10 5.25
C LEU A 411 22.48 8.16 4.49
N GLU A 412 22.59 7.43 3.38
CA GLU A 412 23.80 7.45 2.56
C GLU A 412 24.06 8.82 1.90
N TYR A 413 23.04 9.67 1.78
CA TYR A 413 23.18 11.02 1.25
C TYR A 413 23.65 12.04 2.29
N TRP A 414 23.68 11.66 3.57
CA TRP A 414 24.00 12.57 4.65
C TRP A 414 25.35 12.21 5.28
N CYS A 415 26.20 13.20 5.54
CA CYS A 415 27.40 13.01 6.36
C CYS A 415 27.23 13.76 7.69
N PRO A 416 27.23 13.07 8.84
CA PRO A 416 27.16 13.74 10.14
C PRO A 416 28.38 14.64 10.33
N SER A 417 28.12 15.91 10.65
CA SER A 417 29.17 16.86 11.07
C SER A 417 29.44 16.74 12.58
N GLU A 418 28.46 16.22 13.32
CA GLU A 418 28.50 15.99 14.77
C GLU A 418 27.99 14.56 15.06
N PRO A 419 28.71 13.75 15.86
CA PRO A 419 28.23 12.43 16.24
C PRO A 419 27.04 12.55 17.21
N LEU A 420 25.87 12.08 16.79
CA LEU A 420 24.70 11.94 17.67
C LEU A 420 24.97 10.81 18.67
N GLN A 421 24.90 11.13 19.96
CA GLN A 421 24.90 10.14 21.03
C GLN A 421 23.54 9.44 21.05
N THR A 422 23.36 8.38 20.27
CA THR A 422 22.19 7.50 20.44
C THR A 422 22.63 6.05 20.24
N SER A 423 22.88 5.39 21.35
CA SER A 423 23.27 3.99 21.44
C SER A 423 22.03 3.12 21.63
N THR A 424 21.32 2.74 20.56
CA THR A 424 20.40 1.58 20.54
C THR A 424 19.73 1.44 19.17
N ILE A 425 20.40 0.88 18.16
CA ILE A 425 19.76 0.05 17.12
C ILE A 425 20.77 -1.02 16.71
N MET A 426 20.56 -2.23 17.20
CA MET A 426 21.28 -3.43 16.79
C MET A 426 20.54 -3.97 15.56
N GLY A 427 21.13 -3.81 14.37
CA GLY A 427 20.53 -4.30 13.11
C GLY A 427 20.95 -3.56 11.84
N SER A 428 21.43 -2.31 11.93
CA SER A 428 22.01 -1.60 10.78
C SER A 428 23.46 -2.03 10.56
N TYR A 429 23.85 -2.23 9.31
CA TYR A 429 25.18 -2.63 8.80
C TYR A 429 26.33 -1.67 9.16
N LEU A 430 26.10 -0.72 10.06
CA LEU A 430 27.06 0.26 10.55
C LEU A 430 27.30 0.10 12.07
N GLY A 431 27.64 -1.11 12.49
CA GLY A 431 28.08 -1.42 13.84
C GLY A 431 29.57 -1.18 14.09
N VAL A 432 30.17 -0.06 13.66
CA VAL A 432 31.51 0.33 14.11
C VAL A 432 31.63 1.86 14.21
N ALA A 433 31.46 2.39 15.42
CA ALA A 433 31.87 3.76 15.73
C ALA A 433 33.39 3.90 15.52
N HIS A 434 33.81 4.97 14.82
CA HIS A 434 35.18 5.46 14.54
C HIS A 434 35.74 5.39 13.10
N GLN A 435 34.96 5.06 12.07
CA GLN A 435 35.45 5.15 10.69
C GLN A 435 35.10 6.49 10.01
N ARG A 436 36.04 7.04 9.23
CA ARG A 436 35.75 8.12 8.27
C ARG A 436 34.56 7.69 7.40
N PRO A 437 33.64 8.61 7.04
CA PRO A 437 32.50 8.27 6.20
C PRO A 437 33.00 7.62 4.89
N PRO A 438 32.34 6.55 4.41
CA PRO A 438 32.67 5.89 3.14
C PRO A 438 32.76 6.91 2.00
N GLN A 439 33.66 6.66 1.04
CA GLN A 439 33.87 7.56 -0.09
C GLN A 439 32.56 7.81 -0.87
N ARG A 440 31.72 6.78 -1.03
CA ARG A 440 30.40 6.89 -1.66
C ARG A 440 29.51 7.89 -0.92
N GLN A 441 29.38 7.76 0.40
CA GLN A 441 28.62 8.68 1.27
C GLN A 441 29.10 10.15 1.13
N VAL A 442 30.41 10.36 1.08
CA VAL A 442 31.01 11.70 0.90
C VAL A 442 30.63 12.31 -0.46
N VAL A 443 30.63 11.51 -1.54
CA VAL A 443 30.25 11.97 -2.87
C VAL A 443 28.76 12.31 -2.93
N LEU A 444 27.89 11.48 -2.35
CA LEU A 444 26.45 11.71 -2.30
C LEU A 444 26.10 12.98 -1.50
N SER A 445 26.70 13.16 -0.33
CA SER A 445 26.53 14.38 0.49
C SER A 445 27.02 15.64 -0.22
N LYS A 446 28.14 15.53 -0.96
CA LYS A 446 28.63 16.61 -1.81
C LYS A 446 27.65 16.93 -2.94
N PHE A 447 27.05 15.92 -3.57
CA PHE A 447 26.04 16.11 -4.60
C PHE A 447 24.84 16.90 -4.08
N VAL A 448 24.29 16.54 -2.91
CA VAL A 448 23.16 17.27 -2.30
C VAL A 448 23.49 18.75 -2.11
N ARG A 449 24.68 19.06 -1.55
CA ARG A 449 25.11 20.45 -1.33
C ARG A 449 25.34 21.21 -2.63
N GLN A 450 26.07 20.61 -3.56
CA GLN A 450 26.39 21.23 -4.86
C GLN A 450 25.15 21.52 -5.70
N MET A 451 24.12 20.69 -5.61
CA MET A 451 22.87 20.95 -6.33
C MET A 451 22.11 22.15 -5.75
N GLY A 452 22.27 22.43 -4.46
CA GLY A 452 21.70 23.59 -3.78
C GLY A 452 22.44 24.92 -4.01
N ASP A 453 23.67 24.88 -4.53
CA ASP A 453 24.45 26.08 -4.83
C ASP A 453 23.96 26.76 -6.12
N LEU A 454 23.78 28.08 -6.07
CA LEU A 454 23.40 28.94 -7.22
C LEU A 454 22.22 28.38 -8.05
N LEU A 455 21.15 27.92 -7.39
CA LEU A 455 19.98 27.29 -7.99
C LEU A 455 19.25 28.17 -9.02
N PRO A 456 19.18 27.78 -10.32
CA PRO A 456 18.24 28.35 -11.26
C PRO A 456 16.77 28.05 -10.90
N SER A 457 15.86 28.93 -11.34
CA SER A 457 14.42 28.81 -11.07
C SER A 457 13.77 27.52 -11.62
N THR A 458 14.34 26.90 -12.66
CA THR A 458 13.83 25.65 -13.26
C THR A 458 14.05 24.43 -12.36
N ILE A 459 15.18 24.37 -11.67
CA ILE A 459 15.55 23.24 -10.81
C ILE A 459 15.23 23.47 -9.33
N TYR A 460 14.75 24.65 -8.95
CA TYR A 460 14.36 24.98 -7.57
C TYR A 460 13.34 23.99 -7.01
N ILE A 461 12.23 23.78 -7.74
CA ILE A 461 11.17 22.86 -7.33
C ILE A 461 11.69 21.41 -7.28
N PRO A 462 12.34 20.86 -8.34
CA PRO A 462 12.98 19.54 -8.30
C PRO A 462 13.95 19.34 -7.13
N TYR A 463 14.73 20.35 -6.76
CA TYR A 463 15.66 20.27 -5.64
C TYR A 463 14.96 20.19 -4.27
N LEU A 464 13.93 21.02 -4.02
CA LEU A 464 13.12 20.94 -2.79
C LEU A 464 12.44 19.57 -2.66
N LYS A 465 11.92 19.10 -3.79
CA LYS A 465 11.34 17.78 -3.97
C LYS A 465 12.35 16.68 -3.64
N MET A 466 13.59 16.77 -4.14
CA MET A 466 14.66 15.82 -3.81
C MET A 466 14.96 15.81 -2.31
N LEU A 467 15.14 16.99 -1.68
CA LEU A 467 15.36 17.10 -0.25
C LEU A 467 14.22 16.49 0.57
N ARG A 468 12.98 16.62 0.10
CA ARG A 468 11.80 16.02 0.75
C ARG A 468 11.91 14.50 0.83
N GLY A 469 12.43 13.86 -0.23
CA GLY A 469 12.62 12.40 -0.26
C GLY A 469 13.74 11.96 0.67
N LEU A 470 14.84 12.72 0.64
CA LEU A 470 16.01 12.48 1.49
C LEU A 470 15.79 12.83 2.97
N ALA A 471 14.71 13.53 3.32
CA ALA A 471 14.32 13.85 4.69
C ALA A 471 13.43 12.78 5.35
N SER A 472 13.22 11.63 4.69
CA SER A 472 12.43 10.52 5.23
C SER A 472 13.23 9.77 6.31
N GLY A 473 12.71 9.74 7.54
CA GLY A 473 13.35 9.15 8.71
C GLY A 473 13.87 10.19 9.72
N PRO A 474 14.01 9.82 11.01
CA PRO A 474 14.30 10.77 12.09
C PRO A 474 15.67 11.45 11.96
N GLN A 475 16.72 10.69 11.61
CA GLN A 475 18.08 11.22 11.43
C GLN A 475 18.19 12.04 10.12
N CYS A 476 17.64 11.52 9.03
CA CYS A 476 17.54 12.22 7.73
C CYS A 476 16.88 13.60 7.86
N ALA A 477 15.73 13.67 8.54
CA ALA A 477 15.02 14.92 8.80
C ALA A 477 15.87 15.91 9.60
N HIS A 478 16.60 15.44 10.61
CA HIS A 478 17.51 16.28 11.39
C HIS A 478 18.67 16.84 10.55
N TYR A 479 19.27 16.03 9.68
CA TYR A 479 20.34 16.49 8.77
C TYR A 479 19.81 17.49 7.74
N CYS A 480 18.62 17.24 7.17
CA CYS A 480 17.98 18.18 6.26
C CYS A 480 17.64 19.51 6.94
N PHE A 481 17.08 19.47 8.16
CA PHE A 481 16.83 20.66 8.99
C PHE A 481 18.12 21.47 9.21
N SER A 482 19.21 20.79 9.53
CA SER A 482 20.52 21.41 9.77
C SER A 482 21.11 22.03 8.50
N LEU A 483 20.96 21.38 7.34
CA LEU A 483 21.36 21.93 6.04
C LEU A 483 20.67 23.27 5.76
N LEU A 484 19.33 23.31 5.92
CA LEU A 484 18.53 24.51 5.69
C LEU A 484 18.84 25.63 6.69
N LYS A 485 19.21 25.28 7.92
CA LYS A 485 19.67 26.23 8.95
C LYS A 485 21.03 26.85 8.59
N VAL A 486 22.00 26.03 8.19
CA VAL A 486 23.33 26.50 7.78
C VAL A 486 23.24 27.43 6.57
N ASN A 487 22.40 27.09 5.58
CA ASN A 487 22.17 27.91 4.39
C ASN A 487 21.65 29.32 4.70
N GLY A 488 20.98 29.52 5.85
CA GLY A 488 20.50 30.83 6.29
C GLY A 488 21.54 31.66 7.07
N SER A 489 22.63 31.03 7.54
CA SER A 489 23.62 31.67 8.42
C SER A 489 24.69 32.50 7.69
N SER A 490 24.73 32.47 6.35
CA SER A 490 25.66 33.26 5.55
C SER A 490 25.19 34.72 5.38
N HIS A 491 25.82 35.63 6.13
CA HIS A 491 25.82 37.11 6.02
C HIS A 491 24.54 37.89 6.38
N VAL A 492 24.47 38.34 7.64
CA VAL A 492 23.57 39.42 8.11
C VAL A 492 24.16 40.84 7.91
N GLU A 493 25.42 41.00 7.47
CA GLU A 493 26.08 42.32 7.56
C GLU A 493 26.10 43.21 6.28
N ASN A 494 25.48 42.85 5.15
CA ASN A 494 25.44 43.74 3.97
C ASN A 494 24.04 43.83 3.33
N ILE A 495 23.23 44.78 3.80
CA ILE A 495 21.81 45.02 3.44
C ILE A 495 21.62 45.60 2.01
N GLN A 496 22.58 45.46 1.09
CA GLN A 496 22.43 45.96 -0.30
C GLN A 496 22.77 44.96 -1.40
N GLY A 497 22.91 43.67 -1.10
CA GLY A 497 23.01 42.61 -2.10
C GLY A 497 22.15 41.41 -1.72
N ALA A 498 21.29 40.94 -2.63
CA ALA A 498 20.50 39.72 -2.51
C ALA A 498 21.43 38.48 -2.43
N GLY A 499 21.97 38.18 -1.25
CA GLY A 499 23.09 37.26 -1.06
C GLY A 499 22.86 36.09 -0.11
N GLY A 500 21.62 35.73 0.22
CA GLY A 500 21.27 34.53 0.98
C GLY A 500 20.84 33.37 0.06
N SER A 501 21.05 32.12 0.46
CA SER A 501 20.54 30.97 -0.30
C SER A 501 19.00 30.98 -0.30
N PRO A 502 18.35 30.85 -1.47
CA PRO A 502 16.88 30.83 -1.56
C PRO A 502 16.26 29.57 -0.91
N VAL A 503 17.08 28.57 -0.57
CA VAL A 503 16.66 27.36 0.12
C VAL A 503 17.21 27.40 1.55
N SER A 504 16.55 28.19 2.40
CA SER A 504 16.85 28.38 3.82
C SER A 504 15.58 28.67 4.63
N TRP A 505 15.61 28.37 5.93
CA TRP A 505 14.48 28.65 6.83
C TRP A 505 14.16 30.15 6.92
N GLU A 506 15.21 30.99 7.01
CA GLU A 506 15.07 32.46 7.08
C GLU A 506 14.34 33.01 5.86
N HIS A 507 14.77 32.63 4.65
CA HIS A 507 14.14 33.09 3.42
C HIS A 507 12.67 32.67 3.34
N PHE A 508 12.36 31.42 3.71
CA PHE A 508 11.01 30.88 3.64
C PHE A 508 10.05 31.56 4.61
N PHE A 509 10.37 31.62 5.90
CA PHE A 509 9.48 32.24 6.89
C PHE A 509 9.36 33.75 6.68
N HIS A 510 10.43 34.43 6.28
CA HIS A 510 10.35 35.84 5.90
C HIS A 510 9.41 36.05 4.71
N SER A 511 9.48 35.19 3.70
CA SER A 511 8.58 35.24 2.54
C SER A 511 7.12 35.02 2.95
N LEU A 512 6.83 34.03 3.80
CA LEU A 512 5.46 33.79 4.32
C LEU A 512 4.91 35.00 5.09
N MET A 513 5.74 35.63 5.93
CA MET A 513 5.34 36.85 6.65
C MET A 513 5.03 38.00 5.69
N LEU A 514 5.86 38.21 4.66
CA LEU A 514 5.59 39.22 3.64
C LEU A 514 4.30 38.96 2.87
N TYR A 515 4.03 37.70 2.49
CA TYR A 515 2.75 37.34 1.86
C TYR A 515 1.58 37.60 2.79
N HIS A 516 1.71 37.24 4.07
CA HIS A 516 0.67 37.48 5.07
C HIS A 516 0.39 38.98 5.27
N GLU A 517 1.43 39.81 5.38
CA GLU A 517 1.27 41.26 5.51
C GLU A 517 0.64 41.90 4.28
N HIS A 518 1.05 41.51 3.07
CA HIS A 518 0.51 42.06 1.84
C HIS A 518 -0.95 41.65 1.62
N LEU A 519 -1.25 40.36 1.77
CA LEU A 519 -2.61 39.85 1.55
C LEU A 519 -3.61 40.34 2.60
N ARG A 520 -3.15 40.63 3.83
CA ARG A 520 -4.00 41.18 4.90
C ARG A 520 -4.38 42.64 4.65
N LYS A 521 -3.45 43.45 4.11
CA LYS A 521 -3.70 44.86 3.75
C LYS A 521 -4.72 45.02 2.61
N ASP A 522 -4.95 43.96 1.84
CA ASP A 522 -5.89 43.91 0.72
C ASP A 522 -7.31 43.40 1.09
N LEU A 523 -7.57 43.03 2.35
CA LEU A 523 -8.97 42.80 2.80
C LEU A 523 -9.71 44.15 2.86
N PRO A 524 -10.92 44.28 2.30
CA PRO A 524 -11.65 45.54 2.32
C PRO A 524 -11.98 45.91 3.76
N SER A 525 -11.27 46.92 4.29
CA SER A 525 -11.74 47.67 5.45
C SER A 525 -13.09 48.30 5.07
N ALA A 526 -14.07 48.22 5.97
CA ALA A 526 -15.43 48.70 5.72
C ALA A 526 -15.52 50.22 5.42
N ASP A 527 -14.42 50.98 5.51
CA ASP A 527 -14.41 52.44 5.51
C ASP A 527 -13.61 53.15 4.39
N SER A 528 -13.12 52.47 3.34
CA SER A 528 -12.33 53.16 2.30
C SER A 528 -12.87 53.02 0.88
N VAL A 529 -13.95 53.75 0.60
CA VAL A 529 -14.36 54.13 -0.76
C VAL A 529 -13.40 55.20 -1.28
N GLN A 530 -12.69 54.90 -2.38
CA GLN A 530 -11.74 55.73 -3.14
C GLN A 530 -10.26 55.57 -2.75
N TYR A 531 -9.50 54.81 -3.56
CA TYR A 531 -8.42 55.32 -4.42
C TYR A 531 -7.77 54.16 -5.22
N ARG A 532 -7.79 54.30 -6.55
CA ARG A 532 -6.93 53.69 -7.59
C ARG A 532 -6.73 52.16 -7.57
N HIS A 533 -7.22 51.52 -8.64
CA HIS A 533 -6.77 50.21 -9.12
C HIS A 533 -5.24 50.14 -9.23
N LEU A 534 -4.58 49.61 -8.19
CA LEU A 534 -3.35 48.84 -8.40
C LEU A 534 -3.77 47.42 -8.85
N PRO A 535 -3.03 46.77 -9.76
CA PRO A 535 -3.29 45.38 -10.08
C PRO A 535 -3.13 44.55 -8.81
N LEU A 536 -4.11 43.70 -8.51
CA LEU A 536 -4.00 42.62 -7.53
C LEU A 536 -2.68 41.87 -7.77
N ARG A 537 -1.64 42.08 -6.97
CA ARG A 537 -0.46 41.21 -6.98
C ARG A 537 -0.81 39.95 -6.18
N GLY A 538 -1.68 39.12 -6.75
CA GLY A 538 -1.88 37.76 -6.26
C GLY A 538 -0.58 36.95 -6.37
N ILE A 539 -0.46 35.91 -5.56
CA ILE A 539 0.63 34.93 -5.63
C ILE A 539 0.64 34.36 -7.06
N THR A 540 1.77 34.43 -7.77
CA THR A 540 1.88 33.86 -9.11
C THR A 540 1.89 32.33 -9.04
N GLN A 541 1.50 31.63 -10.12
CA GLN A 541 1.52 30.16 -10.13
C GLN A 541 2.90 29.58 -9.79
N LYS A 542 3.97 30.19 -10.30
CA LYS A 542 5.35 29.75 -10.00
C LYS A 542 5.73 29.94 -8.53
N GLU A 543 5.33 31.05 -7.92
CA GLU A 543 5.54 31.29 -6.49
C GLU A 543 4.70 30.33 -5.65
N GLN A 544 3.46 30.07 -6.05
CA GLN A 544 2.58 29.10 -5.40
C GLN A 544 3.21 27.69 -5.43
N ASP A 545 3.67 27.22 -6.59
CA ASP A 545 4.29 25.90 -6.73
C ASP A 545 5.58 25.78 -5.87
N GLY A 546 6.36 26.86 -5.77
CA GLY A 546 7.53 26.94 -4.90
C GLY A 546 7.18 26.92 -3.41
N LEU A 547 6.16 27.68 -2.99
CA LEU A 547 5.65 27.69 -1.62
C LEU A 547 5.11 26.31 -1.22
N ILE A 548 4.33 25.67 -2.09
CA ILE A 548 3.81 24.31 -1.88
C ILE A 548 4.96 23.33 -1.71
N ALA A 549 5.96 23.34 -2.60
CA ALA A 549 7.10 22.44 -2.50
C ALA A 549 7.88 22.61 -1.17
N PHE A 550 8.03 23.83 -0.68
CA PHE A 550 8.72 24.11 0.58
C PHE A 550 7.86 23.76 1.81
N LEU A 551 6.55 24.04 1.78
CA LEU A 551 5.61 23.60 2.81
C LEU A 551 5.61 22.08 2.94
N GLN A 552 5.56 21.36 1.82
CA GLN A 552 5.66 19.90 1.80
C GLN A 552 6.97 19.38 2.38
N LEU A 553 8.11 20.01 2.06
CA LEU A 553 9.41 19.69 2.68
C LEU A 553 9.37 19.92 4.20
N THR A 554 8.81 21.05 4.63
CA THR A 554 8.64 21.39 6.04
C THR A 554 7.80 20.34 6.76
N THR A 555 6.64 19.98 6.20
CA THR A 555 5.74 18.94 6.70
C THR A 555 6.47 17.61 6.88
N VAL A 556 7.32 17.18 5.95
CA VAL A 556 8.10 15.93 6.11
C VAL A 556 9.11 16.04 7.25
N ILE A 557 9.91 17.11 7.29
CA ILE A 557 10.94 17.31 8.32
C ILE A 557 10.32 17.33 9.73
N VAL A 558 9.23 18.08 9.90
CA VAL A 558 8.57 18.24 11.20
C VAL A 558 7.76 17.01 11.62
N ASN A 559 7.36 16.16 10.67
CA ASN A 559 6.75 14.87 10.98
C ASN A 559 7.74 13.90 11.63
N TRP A 560 8.99 13.89 11.17
CA TRP A 560 10.04 12.96 11.61
C TRP A 560 10.93 13.49 12.75
N SER A 561 11.06 14.81 12.90
CA SER A 561 11.95 15.41 13.90
C SER A 561 11.21 16.35 14.85
N GLU A 562 11.02 15.91 16.09
CA GLU A 562 10.45 16.75 17.17
C GLU A 562 11.35 17.95 17.49
N ASN A 563 12.67 17.78 17.51
CA ASN A 563 13.61 18.87 17.71
C ASN A 563 13.44 19.97 16.64
N ALA A 564 13.19 19.59 15.38
CA ALA A 564 12.91 20.55 14.32
C ALA A 564 11.56 21.26 14.55
N ARG A 565 10.50 20.54 14.98
CA ARG A 565 9.20 21.15 15.33
C ARG A 565 9.36 22.26 16.36
N LEU A 566 9.96 21.93 17.49
CA LEU A 566 10.15 22.86 18.60
C LEU A 566 11.00 24.05 18.18
N ALA A 567 12.16 23.80 17.55
CA ALA A 567 13.08 24.86 17.12
C ALA A 567 12.44 25.85 16.11
N LEU A 568 11.56 25.37 15.22
CA LEU A 568 10.85 26.24 14.27
C LEU A 568 9.74 27.05 14.96
N CYS A 569 8.95 26.43 15.84
CA CYS A 569 7.82 27.09 16.51
C CYS A 569 8.24 28.04 17.63
N GLU A 570 9.34 27.76 18.32
CA GLU A 570 9.90 28.62 19.39
C GLU A 570 10.72 29.80 18.84
N HIS A 571 10.94 29.86 17.51
CA HIS A 571 11.72 30.94 16.92
C HIS A 571 11.01 32.30 17.14
N PRO A 572 11.67 33.28 17.79
CA PRO A 572 11.01 34.49 18.29
C PRO A 572 10.44 35.39 17.19
N GLN A 573 10.97 35.29 15.97
CA GLN A 573 10.57 36.14 14.85
C GLN A 573 9.63 35.47 13.85
N TRP A 574 9.66 34.15 13.72
CA TRP A 574 8.93 33.48 12.63
C TRP A 574 7.46 33.23 12.98
N THR A 575 7.16 32.98 14.26
CA THR A 575 5.80 32.69 14.76
C THR A 575 4.94 31.85 13.80
N PRO A 576 5.41 30.66 13.35
CA PRO A 576 4.82 29.97 12.20
C PRO A 576 3.32 29.70 12.31
N VAL A 577 2.86 29.30 13.51
CA VAL A 577 1.43 29.00 13.79
C VAL A 577 0.55 30.22 13.51
N VAL A 578 0.95 31.40 14.01
CA VAL A 578 0.17 32.64 13.86
C VAL A 578 0.14 33.10 12.40
N VAL A 579 1.30 33.04 11.72
CA VAL A 579 1.41 33.47 10.31
C VAL A 579 0.58 32.55 9.41
N ILE A 580 0.67 31.24 9.60
CA ILE A 580 -0.07 30.27 8.79
C ILE A 580 -1.59 30.39 9.04
N LEU A 581 -2.04 30.49 10.29
CA LEU A 581 -3.46 30.72 10.60
C LEU A 581 -3.97 32.05 10.02
N GLY A 582 -3.15 33.10 10.04
CA GLY A 582 -3.46 34.38 9.41
C GLY A 582 -3.61 34.26 7.88
N LEU A 583 -2.74 33.49 7.23
CA LEU A 583 -2.85 33.20 5.79
C LEU A 583 -4.11 32.39 5.43
N LEU A 584 -4.58 31.51 6.31
CA LEU A 584 -5.83 30.77 6.09
C LEU A 584 -7.07 31.67 6.06
N GLN A 585 -7.04 32.79 6.80
CA GLN A 585 -8.07 33.83 6.78
C GLN A 585 -8.03 34.69 5.50
N CYS A 586 -6.88 34.72 4.80
CA CYS A 586 -6.74 35.44 3.54
C CYS A 586 -7.39 34.71 2.34
N SER A 587 -7.60 35.46 1.26
CA SER A 587 -8.11 34.93 -0.02
C SER A 587 -6.98 34.27 -0.84
N ILE A 588 -6.56 33.07 -0.42
CA ILE A 588 -5.54 32.25 -1.10
C ILE A 588 -6.16 31.02 -1.79
N PRO A 589 -5.51 30.44 -2.82
CA PRO A 589 -5.99 29.24 -3.51
C PRO A 589 -6.23 28.05 -2.56
N PRO A 590 -7.27 27.22 -2.76
CA PRO A 590 -7.59 26.09 -1.89
C PRO A 590 -6.44 25.09 -1.71
N VAL A 591 -5.67 24.83 -2.78
CA VAL A 591 -4.50 23.93 -2.72
C VAL A 591 -3.45 24.42 -1.72
N LEU A 592 -3.21 25.74 -1.67
CA LEU A 592 -2.29 26.31 -0.70
C LEU A 592 -2.86 26.25 0.72
N LYS A 593 -4.18 26.42 0.90
CA LYS A 593 -4.83 26.23 2.22
C LYS A 593 -4.67 24.80 2.74
N ALA A 594 -4.84 23.81 1.86
CA ALA A 594 -4.66 22.40 2.21
C ALA A 594 -3.25 22.13 2.73
N GLU A 595 -2.22 22.57 1.99
CA GLU A 595 -0.82 22.40 2.37
C GLU A 595 -0.46 23.13 3.69
N LEU A 596 -1.01 24.33 3.89
CA LEU A 596 -0.86 25.06 5.16
C LEU A 596 -1.49 24.31 6.35
N LEU A 597 -2.67 23.72 6.16
CA LEU A 597 -3.34 22.90 7.18
C LEU A 597 -2.56 21.60 7.46
N GLU A 598 -2.00 20.95 6.44
CA GLU A 598 -1.13 19.78 6.60
C GLU A 598 0.14 20.14 7.40
N THR A 599 0.78 21.28 7.10
CA THR A 599 1.94 21.75 7.86
C THR A 599 1.58 22.06 9.32
N LEU A 600 0.43 22.69 9.60
CA LEU A 600 -0.05 22.91 10.98
C LEU A 600 -0.33 21.59 11.70
N THR A 601 -0.93 20.62 11.02
CA THR A 601 -1.19 19.28 11.57
C THR A 601 0.11 18.58 11.96
N ALA A 602 1.15 18.70 11.13
CA ALA A 602 2.47 18.15 11.44
C ALA A 602 3.13 18.85 12.64
N PHE A 603 3.00 20.17 12.78
CA PHE A 603 3.44 20.90 13.97
C PHE A 603 2.69 20.48 15.25
N GLY A 604 1.38 20.24 15.15
CA GLY A 604 0.51 19.83 16.25
C GLY A 604 0.78 18.42 16.80
N LYS A 605 1.74 17.66 16.25
CA LYS A 605 2.15 16.36 16.79
C LYS A 605 2.88 16.46 18.14
N SER A 606 3.52 17.61 18.43
CA SER A 606 4.10 17.84 19.75
C SER A 606 3.05 18.48 20.68
N PRO A 607 2.87 17.96 21.91
CA PRO A 607 1.77 18.35 22.80
C PRO A 607 1.79 19.83 23.20
N GLU A 608 2.98 20.40 23.37
CA GLU A 608 3.19 21.82 23.71
C GLU A 608 2.68 22.74 22.59
N ILE A 609 2.99 22.40 21.33
CA ILE A 609 2.54 23.13 20.16
C ILE A 609 1.04 22.90 19.93
N ALA A 610 0.54 21.68 20.16
CA ALA A 610 -0.88 21.35 20.01
C ALA A 610 -1.77 22.24 20.89
N ALA A 611 -1.41 22.44 22.16
CA ALA A 611 -2.16 23.30 23.07
C ALA A 611 -2.21 24.76 22.58
N SER A 612 -1.07 25.30 22.14
CA SER A 612 -0.97 26.65 21.57
C SER A 612 -1.75 26.80 20.26
N LEU A 613 -1.71 25.76 19.41
CA LEU A 613 -2.46 25.69 18.16
C LEU A 613 -3.97 25.70 18.42
N TRP A 614 -4.46 24.91 19.37
CA TRP A 614 -5.87 24.89 19.77
C TRP A 614 -6.34 26.25 20.30
N GLN A 615 -5.57 26.87 21.20
CA GLN A 615 -5.87 28.22 21.68
C GLN A 615 -5.92 29.25 20.54
N SER A 616 -5.02 29.14 19.57
CA SER A 616 -4.97 30.03 18.41
C SER A 616 -6.15 29.78 17.44
N LEU A 617 -6.55 28.52 17.23
CA LEU A 617 -7.72 28.15 16.43
C LEU A 617 -9.02 28.67 17.05
N GLU A 618 -9.15 28.54 18.36
CA GLU A 618 -10.27 29.08 19.12
C GLU A 618 -10.26 30.62 19.09
N TYR A 619 -9.12 31.27 19.35
CA TYR A 619 -9.04 32.73 19.28
C TYR A 619 -9.39 33.29 17.89
N THR A 620 -8.95 32.60 16.83
CA THR A 620 -9.23 32.99 15.44
C THR A 620 -10.66 32.65 15.00
N GLN A 621 -11.40 31.86 15.79
CA GLN A 621 -12.74 31.35 15.49
C GLN A 621 -12.86 30.73 14.10
N ILE A 622 -11.74 30.15 13.59
CA ILE A 622 -11.75 29.34 12.37
C ILE A 622 -12.61 28.09 12.60
N LEU A 623 -12.50 27.52 13.81
CA LEU A 623 -13.48 26.59 14.36
C LEU A 623 -14.41 27.39 15.28
N GLN A 624 -15.70 27.42 14.98
CA GLN A 624 -16.68 28.11 15.81
C GLN A 624 -16.92 27.32 17.11
N THR A 625 -16.24 27.71 18.19
CA THR A 625 -16.37 27.08 19.52
C THR A 625 -17.40 27.77 20.41
N VAL A 626 -18.02 28.85 19.93
CA VAL A 626 -18.88 29.73 20.71
C VAL A 626 -20.16 30.03 19.96
N ARG A 627 -21.31 30.00 20.65
CA ARG A 627 -22.62 30.35 20.06
C ARG A 627 -22.81 31.87 20.07
N THR A 628 -22.93 32.51 18.90
CA THR A 628 -23.27 33.94 18.81
C THR A 628 -24.78 34.15 18.90
N PRO A 629 -25.29 35.03 19.78
CA PRO A 629 -26.72 35.27 19.93
C PRO A 629 -27.30 35.97 18.68
N GLY A 630 -28.24 35.31 17.99
CA GLY A 630 -29.00 35.89 16.87
C GLY A 630 -28.81 35.20 15.51
N GLN A 631 -27.86 34.27 15.37
CA GLN A 631 -27.86 33.35 14.23
C GLN A 631 -28.90 32.25 14.46
N ARG A 632 -29.93 32.18 13.60
CA ARG A 632 -30.75 30.95 13.48
C ARG A 632 -29.78 29.80 13.27
N GLN A 633 -29.87 28.74 14.09
CA GLN A 633 -29.17 27.45 13.96
C GLN A 633 -28.31 27.37 12.69
N ALA A 634 -27.15 28.00 12.75
CA ALA A 634 -26.05 27.83 11.83
C ALA A 634 -24.96 27.26 12.75
N ILE A 635 -25.17 26.02 13.19
CA ILE A 635 -24.52 24.87 12.58
C ILE A 635 -22.99 24.98 12.81
N GLY A 636 -22.53 24.56 13.98
CA GLY A 636 -21.14 24.17 14.20
C GLY A 636 -21.02 22.66 14.07
N ILE A 637 -20.02 22.12 13.34
CA ILE A 637 -19.77 20.69 13.01
C ILE A 637 -20.94 19.93 12.33
N GLU A 638 -22.19 20.27 12.62
CA GLU A 638 -23.45 19.63 12.27
C GLU A 638 -23.82 19.71 10.76
N SER A 639 -23.36 20.70 9.98
CA SER A 639 -23.62 20.73 8.52
C SER A 639 -22.40 20.75 7.63
N TYR A 640 -21.20 21.06 8.13
CA TYR A 640 -20.00 20.86 7.32
C TYR A 640 -19.70 19.38 7.09
N SER A 641 -20.17 18.48 7.97
CA SER A 641 -19.87 17.04 7.89
C SER A 641 -20.97 16.16 7.28
N VAL A 642 -22.24 16.61 7.23
CA VAL A 642 -23.36 15.70 6.92
C VAL A 642 -24.20 16.10 5.69
N TYR A 643 -24.36 17.39 5.39
CA TYR A 643 -25.26 17.80 4.30
C TYR A 643 -24.61 17.84 2.90
N ASP A 644 -23.28 17.92 2.81
CA ASP A 644 -22.55 18.02 1.52
C ASP A 644 -22.00 16.68 0.98
N PHE A 645 -22.12 15.57 1.72
CA PHE A 645 -21.66 14.24 1.27
C PHE A 645 -22.40 13.73 0.03
N SER A 646 -23.59 14.26 -0.24
CA SER A 646 -24.44 13.85 -1.37
C SER A 646 -24.07 14.51 -2.71
N LEU A 647 -23.18 15.51 -2.74
CA LEU A 647 -22.94 16.36 -3.92
C LEU A 647 -21.53 16.25 -4.55
N PHE A 648 -20.63 15.41 -4.04
CA PHE A 648 -19.24 15.32 -4.53
C PHE A 648 -18.99 14.08 -5.40
N CYS A 649 -18.29 14.27 -6.53
CA CYS A 649 -17.97 13.25 -7.54
C CYS A 649 -17.37 11.95 -6.96
N ASP A 650 -17.75 10.82 -7.59
CA ASP A 650 -17.58 9.39 -7.22
C ASP A 650 -16.16 8.86 -6.87
N TYR A 651 -15.16 9.70 -6.61
CA TYR A 651 -13.80 9.27 -6.20
C TYR A 651 -13.28 9.96 -4.93
N LEU A 652 -13.55 11.26 -4.75
CA LEU A 652 -13.13 12.00 -3.54
C LEU A 652 -13.99 11.66 -2.31
N GLN A 653 -15.15 11.03 -2.51
CA GLN A 653 -16.08 10.71 -1.42
C GLN A 653 -15.44 9.80 -0.37
N TRP A 654 -14.64 8.81 -0.77
CA TRP A 654 -14.11 7.80 0.14
C TRP A 654 -12.91 8.27 0.96
N GLU A 655 -12.03 9.07 0.36
CA GLU A 655 -10.87 9.66 1.06
C GLU A 655 -11.33 10.59 2.19
N VAL A 656 -12.31 11.45 1.91
CA VAL A 656 -12.90 12.33 2.93
C VAL A 656 -13.69 11.53 3.96
N ALA A 657 -14.45 10.51 3.54
CA ALA A 657 -15.19 9.64 4.46
C ALA A 657 -14.27 8.91 5.43
N GLU A 658 -13.16 8.34 4.96
CA GLU A 658 -12.16 7.68 5.81
C GLU A 658 -11.71 8.61 6.92
N VAL A 659 -11.24 9.82 6.57
CA VAL A 659 -10.68 10.76 7.55
C VAL A 659 -11.75 11.27 8.53
N VAL A 660 -12.95 11.59 8.05
CA VAL A 660 -14.05 12.05 8.92
C VAL A 660 -14.49 10.96 9.89
N LEU A 661 -14.65 9.73 9.40
CA LEU A 661 -15.04 8.59 10.23
C LEU A 661 -13.94 8.18 11.21
N GLU A 662 -12.66 8.32 10.82
CA GLU A 662 -11.53 8.13 11.74
C GLU A 662 -11.58 9.14 12.90
N VAL A 663 -11.88 10.41 12.62
CA VAL A 663 -12.05 11.43 13.65
C VAL A 663 -13.23 11.10 14.56
N PHE A 664 -14.39 10.76 13.99
CA PHE A 664 -15.58 10.38 14.78
C PHE A 664 -15.32 9.16 15.66
N TYR A 665 -14.65 8.15 15.12
CA TYR A 665 -14.24 6.97 15.85
C TYR A 665 -13.32 7.33 17.03
N LYS A 666 -12.28 8.15 16.82
CA LYS A 666 -11.38 8.59 17.90
C LYS A 666 -12.13 9.39 18.97
N LEU A 667 -12.98 10.34 18.57
CA LEU A 667 -13.78 11.15 19.49
C LEU A 667 -14.72 10.30 20.33
N LEU A 668 -15.37 9.28 19.75
CA LEU A 668 -16.28 8.41 20.49
C LEU A 668 -15.53 7.38 21.35
N ARG A 669 -14.39 6.87 20.88
CA ARG A 669 -13.55 5.92 21.63
C ARG A 669 -13.03 6.56 22.93
N ASP A 670 -12.56 7.80 22.83
CA ASP A 670 -11.95 8.52 23.95
C ASP A 670 -13.00 9.23 24.84
N TYR A 671 -14.27 9.22 24.43
CA TYR A 671 -15.39 9.79 25.20
C TYR A 671 -15.96 8.80 26.20
N GLU A 672 -15.94 9.14 27.49
CA GLU A 672 -16.62 8.38 28.54
C GLU A 672 -17.80 9.20 29.10
N PRO A 673 -19.06 8.78 28.86
CA PRO A 673 -20.24 9.55 29.27
C PRO A 673 -20.22 9.95 30.75
N GLN A 674 -20.33 11.24 31.05
CA GLN A 674 -20.44 11.77 32.42
C GLN A 674 -21.76 12.54 32.60
N LEU A 675 -22.27 12.63 33.83
CA LEU A 675 -23.50 13.40 34.13
C LEU A 675 -23.40 14.88 33.72
N GLU A 676 -22.21 15.47 33.78
CA GLU A 676 -21.95 16.88 33.45
C GLU A 676 -22.21 17.21 31.97
N ASP A 677 -22.09 16.22 31.08
CA ASP A 677 -22.31 16.38 29.63
C ASP A 677 -23.79 16.66 29.29
N PHE A 678 -24.67 16.27 30.21
CA PHE A 678 -26.11 16.41 30.08
C PHE A 678 -26.61 17.74 30.69
N VAL A 679 -25.72 18.62 31.13
CA VAL A 679 -26.06 19.94 31.68
C VAL A 679 -25.40 21.04 30.85
N ASP A 680 -26.08 22.17 30.65
CA ASP A 680 -25.50 23.31 29.95
C ASP A 680 -24.36 23.93 30.78
N GLN A 681 -23.20 24.09 30.16
CA GLN A 681 -22.01 24.72 30.76
C GLN A 681 -21.85 26.16 30.24
N TYR A 682 -21.39 27.07 31.09
CA TYR A 682 -21.20 28.49 30.76
C TYR A 682 -19.70 28.82 30.74
N VAL A 683 -19.25 29.51 29.69
CA VAL A 683 -17.86 29.95 29.49
C VAL A 683 -17.83 31.46 29.31
N GLU A 684 -16.91 32.12 30.02
CA GLU A 684 -16.73 33.58 29.94
C GLU A 684 -15.76 33.92 28.80
N LEU A 685 -16.26 34.62 27.78
CA LEU A 685 -15.48 35.03 26.60
C LEU A 685 -15.63 36.52 26.38
N GLN A 686 -14.50 37.23 26.37
CA GLN A 686 -14.46 38.70 26.21
C GLN A 686 -15.32 39.48 27.23
N GLY A 687 -15.63 38.88 28.39
CA GLY A 687 -16.41 39.49 29.47
C GLY A 687 -17.91 39.16 29.49
N ASP A 688 -18.40 38.33 28.57
CA ASP A 688 -19.78 37.83 28.54
C ASP A 688 -19.83 36.31 28.83
N GLU A 689 -20.82 35.85 29.62
CA GLU A 689 -21.10 34.42 29.84
C GLU A 689 -21.87 33.83 28.66
N ILE A 690 -21.29 32.86 27.96
CA ILE A 690 -21.87 32.21 26.78
C ILE A 690 -21.99 30.70 27.03
N ILE A 691 -23.08 30.10 26.54
CA ILE A 691 -23.29 28.64 26.64
C ILE A 691 -22.28 27.92 25.76
N ALA A 692 -21.50 27.02 26.35
CA ALA A 692 -20.54 26.17 25.66
C ALA A 692 -21.24 25.11 24.79
N TYR A 693 -20.57 24.66 23.74
CA TYR A 693 -21.01 23.47 23.02
C TYR A 693 -20.80 22.22 23.89
N LYS A 694 -21.73 21.27 23.77
CA LYS A 694 -21.59 19.96 24.41
C LYS A 694 -20.38 19.20 23.86
N PRO A 695 -19.78 18.29 24.64
CA PRO A 695 -18.66 17.46 24.19
C PRO A 695 -18.97 16.75 22.85
N PRO A 696 -17.99 16.64 21.93
CA PRO A 696 -18.22 16.01 20.63
C PRO A 696 -18.76 14.57 20.74
N GLY A 697 -18.26 13.80 21.70
CA GLY A 697 -18.72 12.42 21.95
C GLY A 697 -20.19 12.32 22.36
N PHE A 698 -20.71 13.30 23.13
CA PHE A 698 -22.14 13.39 23.45
C PHE A 698 -22.98 13.57 22.17
N ASN A 699 -22.58 14.50 21.29
CA ASN A 699 -23.31 14.75 20.05
C ASN A 699 -23.26 13.54 19.11
N LEU A 700 -22.12 12.85 19.02
CA LEU A 700 -21.99 11.62 18.23
C LEU A 700 -22.92 10.52 18.75
N MET A 701 -22.93 10.26 20.06
CA MET A 701 -23.85 9.29 20.67
C MET A 701 -25.32 9.67 20.42
N TYR A 702 -25.67 10.95 20.61
CA TYR A 702 -27.02 11.44 20.38
C TYR A 702 -27.47 11.27 18.92
N HIS A 703 -26.61 11.56 17.94
CA HIS A 703 -26.93 11.39 16.53
C HIS A 703 -26.99 9.92 16.10
N LEU A 704 -26.12 9.06 16.63
CA LEU A 704 -26.12 7.62 16.31
C LEU A 704 -27.29 6.86 16.96
N LEU A 705 -27.80 7.34 18.09
CA LEU A 705 -28.98 6.78 18.78
C LEU A 705 -30.31 7.45 18.38
N ASN A 706 -30.34 8.13 17.23
CA ASN A 706 -31.55 8.74 16.66
C ASN A 706 -31.60 8.54 15.15
N GLU A 707 -32.79 8.68 14.55
CA GLU A 707 -32.96 8.80 13.10
C GLU A 707 -32.35 10.12 12.61
N SER A 708 -31.03 10.14 12.47
CA SER A 708 -30.26 11.30 12.05
C SER A 708 -29.66 11.10 10.65
N PRO A 709 -29.37 12.18 9.92
CA PRO A 709 -28.65 12.09 8.66
C PRO A 709 -27.26 11.43 8.80
N MET A 710 -26.64 11.50 9.97
CA MET A 710 -25.36 10.82 10.26
C MET A 710 -25.53 9.30 10.27
N LEU A 711 -26.54 8.79 10.97
CA LEU A 711 -26.83 7.35 10.98
C LEU A 711 -27.23 6.85 9.59
N GLU A 712 -28.06 7.61 8.86
CA GLU A 712 -28.44 7.28 7.48
C GLU A 712 -27.22 7.22 6.56
N LEU A 713 -26.30 8.19 6.67
CA LEU A 713 -25.05 8.20 5.91
C LEU A 713 -24.18 6.97 6.23
N SER A 714 -23.97 6.67 7.52
CA SER A 714 -23.25 5.48 7.97
C SER A 714 -23.84 4.18 7.39
N LEU A 715 -25.16 4.01 7.46
CA LEU A 715 -25.84 2.83 6.92
C LEU A 715 -25.76 2.76 5.39
N SER A 716 -25.84 3.91 4.71
CA SER A 716 -25.72 3.99 3.25
C SER A 716 -24.30 3.65 2.75
N LEU A 717 -23.28 3.99 3.54
CA LEU A 717 -21.88 3.66 3.27
C LEU A 717 -21.63 2.16 3.41
N LEU A 718 -22.20 1.51 4.44
CA LEU A 718 -22.13 0.06 4.61
C LEU A 718 -22.83 -0.68 3.45
N GLU A 719 -23.97 -0.17 2.97
CA GLU A 719 -24.63 -0.75 1.79
C GLU A 719 -23.77 -0.64 0.52
N GLU A 720 -23.24 0.55 0.24
CA GLU A 720 -22.39 0.76 -0.95
C GLU A 720 -21.07 -0.03 -0.84
N GLY A 721 -20.49 -0.13 0.36
CA GLY A 721 -19.31 -0.93 0.65
C GLY A 721 -19.49 -2.39 0.28
N VAL A 722 -20.55 -3.05 0.77
CA VAL A 722 -20.85 -4.45 0.42
C VAL A 722 -21.10 -4.59 -1.09
N LYS A 723 -21.86 -3.67 -1.69
CA LYS A 723 -22.19 -3.72 -3.12
C LYS A 723 -20.95 -3.65 -4.00
N GLN A 724 -19.98 -2.78 -3.67
CA GLN A 724 -18.73 -2.66 -4.41
C GLN A 724 -17.82 -3.87 -4.17
N LEU A 725 -17.70 -4.34 -2.92
CA LEU A 725 -16.87 -5.50 -2.59
C LEU A 725 -17.38 -6.80 -3.22
N ASP A 726 -18.69 -6.98 -3.33
CA ASP A 726 -19.32 -8.15 -3.99
C ASP A 726 -18.99 -8.26 -5.48
N THR A 727 -18.54 -7.18 -6.13
CA THR A 727 -18.09 -7.23 -7.53
C THR A 727 -16.73 -7.92 -7.68
N TYR A 728 -15.94 -8.01 -6.61
CA TYR A 728 -14.55 -8.50 -6.61
C TYR A 728 -13.62 -7.79 -7.63
N ALA A 729 -14.05 -6.66 -8.20
CA ALA A 729 -13.29 -5.90 -9.18
C ALA A 729 -12.39 -4.85 -8.50
N PRO A 730 -11.22 -4.52 -9.09
CA PRO A 730 -10.47 -3.35 -8.69
C PRO A 730 -11.20 -2.08 -9.17
N PHE A 731 -11.30 -1.08 -8.29
CA PHE A 731 -11.80 0.25 -8.62
C PHE A 731 -10.99 1.30 -7.85
N PRO A 732 -10.84 2.52 -8.39
CA PRO A 732 -10.10 3.58 -7.72
C PRO A 732 -10.77 3.96 -6.39
N GLY A 733 -9.97 4.13 -5.34
CA GLY A 733 -10.47 4.44 -3.99
C GLY A 733 -10.96 3.24 -3.18
N LYS A 734 -10.79 2.00 -3.67
CA LYS A 734 -11.20 0.78 -2.93
C LYS A 734 -10.64 0.69 -1.52
N LYS A 735 -9.33 0.97 -1.32
CA LYS A 735 -8.70 0.94 0.01
C LYS A 735 -9.30 1.98 0.96
N HIS A 736 -9.62 3.17 0.44
CA HIS A 736 -10.27 4.23 1.21
C HIS A 736 -11.70 3.84 1.60
N LEU A 737 -12.45 3.19 0.69
CA LEU A 737 -13.77 2.64 1.00
C LEU A 737 -13.70 1.55 2.07
N GLU A 738 -12.76 0.60 1.95
CA GLU A 738 -12.56 -0.48 2.93
C GLU A 738 -12.31 0.08 4.33
N LYS A 739 -11.41 1.06 4.47
CA LYS A 739 -11.16 1.72 5.76
C LYS A 739 -12.32 2.59 6.26
N ALA A 740 -13.00 3.31 5.38
CA ALA A 740 -14.18 4.10 5.76
C ALA A 740 -15.28 3.18 6.32
N VAL A 741 -15.51 2.04 5.68
CA VAL A 741 -16.42 0.99 6.15
C VAL A 741 -15.94 0.41 7.49
N GLU A 742 -14.64 0.13 7.65
CA GLU A 742 -14.06 -0.34 8.90
C GLU A 742 -14.35 0.63 10.06
N HIS A 743 -14.04 1.92 9.88
CA HIS A 743 -14.34 2.96 10.87
C HIS A 743 -15.83 3.10 11.13
N CYS A 744 -16.67 2.94 10.11
CA CYS A 744 -18.12 2.96 10.27
C CYS A 744 -18.64 1.79 11.12
N LEU A 745 -18.17 0.56 10.86
CA LEU A 745 -18.52 -0.61 11.67
C LEU A 745 -18.01 -0.45 13.11
N ALA A 746 -16.77 0.00 13.28
CA ALA A 746 -16.17 0.24 14.59
C ALA A 746 -16.94 1.32 15.38
N LEU A 747 -17.43 2.38 14.71
CA LEU A 747 -18.25 3.43 15.31
C LEU A 747 -19.61 2.89 15.82
N LEU A 748 -20.29 2.07 15.02
CA LEU A 748 -21.55 1.42 15.43
C LEU A 748 -21.32 0.47 16.60
N ASN A 749 -20.22 -0.29 16.57
CA ASN A 749 -19.84 -1.18 17.66
C ASN A 749 -19.53 -0.43 18.97
N LEU A 750 -18.78 0.68 18.92
CA LEU A 750 -18.55 1.53 20.09
C LEU A 750 -19.85 2.12 20.65
N THR A 751 -20.78 2.48 19.76
CA THR A 751 -22.10 2.97 20.15
C THR A 751 -22.85 1.90 20.93
N LEU A 752 -22.94 0.66 20.41
CA LEU A 752 -23.57 -0.48 21.10
C LEU A 752 -22.94 -0.75 22.48
N GLN A 753 -21.62 -0.58 22.62
CA GLN A 753 -20.95 -0.81 23.90
C GLN A 753 -21.27 0.28 24.94
N LYS A 754 -21.41 1.54 24.52
CA LYS A 754 -21.62 2.69 25.40
C LYS A 754 -23.11 3.07 25.57
N GLU A 755 -24.02 2.49 24.79
CA GLU A 755 -25.44 2.89 24.73
C GLU A 755 -26.16 2.78 26.08
N ASN A 756 -25.93 1.70 26.84
CA ASN A 756 -26.63 1.46 28.09
C ASN A 756 -26.28 2.51 29.13
N LEU A 757 -24.98 2.78 29.31
CA LEU A 757 -24.49 3.81 30.21
C LEU A 757 -25.00 5.21 29.79
N PHE A 758 -24.93 5.54 28.50
CA PHE A 758 -25.41 6.83 27.99
C PHE A 758 -26.91 7.03 28.25
N MET A 759 -27.73 5.99 28.00
CA MET A 759 -29.17 6.05 28.25
C MET A 759 -29.51 6.14 29.74
N ASP A 760 -28.78 5.46 30.61
CA ASP A 760 -28.98 5.53 32.06
C ASP A 760 -28.67 6.95 32.57
N LEU A 761 -27.54 7.53 32.18
CA LEU A 761 -27.17 8.91 32.52
C LEU A 761 -28.13 9.96 31.93
N LEU A 762 -28.63 9.73 30.72
CA LEU A 762 -29.65 10.59 30.11
C LEU A 762 -30.92 10.63 30.96
N ARG A 763 -31.38 9.46 31.44
CA ARG A 763 -32.55 9.36 32.32
C ARG A 763 -32.31 10.05 33.68
N GLU A 764 -31.10 9.94 34.22
CA GLU A 764 -30.70 10.59 35.48
C GLU A 764 -30.61 12.12 35.36
N SER A 765 -30.16 12.63 34.21
CA SER A 765 -29.98 14.08 33.98
C SER A 765 -31.27 14.89 33.86
N HIS A 766 -32.41 14.22 33.67
CA HIS A 766 -33.72 14.83 33.36
C HIS A 766 -33.75 15.72 32.11
N LEU A 767 -32.74 15.63 31.21
CA LEU A 767 -32.84 16.24 29.89
C LEU A 767 -34.03 15.67 29.12
N SER A 768 -34.81 16.55 28.49
CA SER A 768 -35.94 16.18 27.65
C SER A 768 -35.53 15.70 26.25
N LEU A 769 -34.47 14.90 26.16
CA LEU A 769 -34.04 14.26 24.91
C LEU A 769 -34.53 12.81 24.90
N ILE A 770 -34.98 12.36 23.73
CA ILE A 770 -35.36 10.96 23.50
C ILE A 770 -34.28 10.36 22.61
N VAL A 771 -33.86 9.15 22.95
CA VAL A 771 -32.92 8.34 22.16
C VAL A 771 -33.54 6.95 21.99
N THR A 772 -33.21 6.30 20.89
CA THR A 772 -33.65 4.94 20.55
C THR A 772 -32.43 4.01 20.57
N PRO A 773 -32.51 2.83 21.21
CA PRO A 773 -31.41 1.86 21.20
C PRO A 773 -31.00 1.50 19.76
N LEU A 774 -29.69 1.39 19.52
CA LEU A 774 -29.16 1.25 18.15
C LEU A 774 -29.63 -0.05 17.50
N GLU A 775 -29.79 -1.12 18.28
CA GLU A 775 -30.28 -2.41 17.82
C GLU A 775 -31.73 -2.35 17.29
N GLN A 776 -32.53 -1.37 17.72
CA GLN A 776 -33.87 -1.11 17.17
C GLN A 776 -33.80 -0.28 15.89
N LEU A 777 -32.92 0.72 15.84
CA LEU A 777 -32.70 1.54 14.65
C LEU A 777 -32.17 0.71 13.47
N LEU A 778 -31.30 -0.26 13.74
CA LEU A 778 -30.81 -1.22 12.74
C LEU A 778 -31.91 -2.14 12.17
N GLN A 779 -33.06 -2.25 12.83
CA GLN A 779 -34.24 -2.97 12.30
C GLN A 779 -35.15 -2.07 11.45
N GLY A 780 -34.78 -0.80 11.27
CA GLY A 780 -35.50 0.16 10.44
C GLY A 780 -35.56 -0.26 8.97
N ILE A 781 -36.47 0.38 8.24
CA ILE A 781 -36.59 0.18 6.79
C ILE A 781 -35.53 1.04 6.11
N ASN A 782 -34.63 0.41 5.37
CA ASN A 782 -33.64 1.09 4.58
C ASN A 782 -34.32 1.96 3.50
N PRO A 783 -34.06 3.28 3.47
CA PRO A 783 -34.70 4.18 2.51
C PRO A 783 -34.31 3.90 1.06
N ARG A 784 -33.14 3.29 0.78
CA ARG A 784 -32.66 2.97 -0.57
C ARG A 784 -33.28 1.68 -1.10
N THR A 785 -33.23 0.59 -0.32
CA THR A 785 -33.71 -0.73 -0.75
C THR A 785 -35.18 -0.98 -0.44
N LYS A 786 -35.79 -0.14 0.41
CA LYS A 786 -37.16 -0.28 0.93
C LYS A 786 -37.39 -1.59 1.71
N LYS A 787 -36.32 -2.16 2.29
CA LYS A 787 -36.34 -3.41 3.08
C LYS A 787 -35.63 -3.19 4.42
N ALA A 788 -35.92 -4.04 5.41
CA ALA A 788 -35.16 -4.08 6.66
C ALA A 788 -33.89 -4.93 6.46
N ASP A 789 -32.88 -4.37 5.80
CA ASP A 789 -31.68 -5.11 5.37
C ASP A 789 -30.35 -4.57 5.91
N HIS A 790 -30.37 -3.59 6.84
CA HIS A 790 -29.16 -3.05 7.44
C HIS A 790 -28.31 -4.13 8.13
N VAL A 791 -28.92 -5.01 8.93
CA VAL A 791 -28.20 -6.11 9.59
C VAL A 791 -27.73 -7.18 8.59
N VAL A 792 -28.50 -7.41 7.52
CA VAL A 792 -28.10 -8.31 6.43
C VAL A 792 -26.84 -7.78 5.74
N ASN A 793 -26.78 -6.48 5.46
CA ASN A 793 -25.61 -5.83 4.88
C ASN A 793 -24.41 -5.91 5.82
N ILE A 794 -24.58 -5.68 7.13
CA ILE A 794 -23.50 -5.89 8.12
C ILE A 794 -23.00 -7.34 8.06
N ALA A 795 -23.90 -8.33 8.08
CA ALA A 795 -23.52 -9.74 8.07
C ALA A 795 -22.81 -10.18 6.77
N ARG A 796 -23.09 -9.55 5.64
CA ARG A 796 -22.44 -9.87 4.35
C ARG A 796 -20.94 -9.59 4.34
N TYR A 797 -20.43 -8.73 5.21
CA TYR A 797 -18.98 -8.53 5.35
C TYR A 797 -18.23 -9.78 5.82
N LEU A 798 -18.89 -10.73 6.49
CA LEU A 798 -18.28 -12.03 6.84
C LEU A 798 -17.91 -12.85 5.61
N TYR A 799 -18.66 -12.72 4.51
CA TYR A 799 -18.34 -13.39 3.24
C TYR A 799 -17.02 -12.91 2.61
N HIS A 800 -16.55 -11.73 3.03
CA HIS A 800 -15.28 -11.15 2.58
C HIS A 800 -14.14 -11.41 3.57
N GLY A 801 -14.32 -12.29 4.57
CA GLY A 801 -13.35 -12.49 5.66
C GLY A 801 -11.95 -12.92 5.21
N ASN A 802 -11.82 -13.67 4.13
CA ASN A 802 -10.50 -14.04 3.58
C ASN A 802 -9.84 -12.91 2.77
N SER A 803 -10.63 -12.01 2.17
CA SER A 803 -10.10 -10.86 1.44
C SER A 803 -9.81 -9.65 2.35
N ASN A 804 -10.68 -9.40 3.33
CA ASN A 804 -10.67 -8.26 4.23
C ASN A 804 -11.04 -8.71 5.66
N PRO A 805 -10.07 -9.23 6.44
CA PRO A 805 -10.33 -9.80 7.76
C PRO A 805 -10.81 -8.77 8.79
N GLU A 806 -10.35 -7.51 8.70
CA GLU A 806 -10.77 -6.43 9.61
C GLU A 806 -12.29 -6.16 9.53
N LEU A 807 -12.86 -6.18 8.33
CA LEU A 807 -14.30 -5.94 8.13
C LEU A 807 -15.16 -7.09 8.66
N ALA A 808 -14.72 -8.32 8.44
CA ALA A 808 -15.39 -9.50 8.98
C ALA A 808 -15.35 -9.50 10.52
N PHE A 809 -14.23 -9.08 11.11
CA PHE A 809 -14.08 -8.98 12.55
C PHE A 809 -15.04 -7.96 13.20
N GLU A 810 -15.09 -6.71 12.71
CA GLU A 810 -16.02 -5.72 13.26
C GLU A 810 -17.49 -6.10 12.99
N SER A 811 -17.78 -6.73 11.85
CA SER A 811 -19.10 -7.28 11.56
C SER A 811 -19.49 -8.37 12.58
N ALA A 812 -18.62 -9.35 12.85
CA ALA A 812 -18.86 -10.41 13.82
C ALA A 812 -19.13 -9.86 15.23
N LYS A 813 -18.42 -8.80 15.63
CA LYS A 813 -18.63 -8.12 16.92
C LYS A 813 -20.02 -7.51 17.02
N ILE A 814 -20.43 -6.74 16.01
CA ILE A 814 -21.77 -6.13 15.97
C ILE A 814 -22.84 -7.21 16.03
N LEU A 815 -22.73 -8.26 15.21
CA LEU A 815 -23.68 -9.37 15.21
C LEU A 815 -23.78 -10.06 16.57
N CYS A 816 -22.64 -10.32 17.21
CA CYS A 816 -22.60 -10.89 18.56
C CYS A 816 -23.32 -9.98 19.56
N CYS A 817 -23.04 -8.67 19.58
CA CYS A 817 -23.67 -7.70 20.48
C CYS A 817 -25.19 -7.63 20.30
N ILE A 818 -25.70 -7.46 19.07
CA ILE A 818 -27.14 -7.37 18.81
C ILE A 818 -27.87 -8.69 19.09
N SER A 819 -27.18 -9.82 18.95
CA SER A 819 -27.75 -11.14 19.19
C SER A 819 -28.01 -11.42 20.67
N CYS A 820 -27.43 -10.66 21.60
CA CYS A 820 -27.73 -10.80 23.03
C CYS A 820 -29.21 -10.57 23.38
N ASN A 821 -29.97 -9.87 22.51
CA ASN A 821 -31.40 -9.63 22.71
C ASN A 821 -32.25 -10.70 21.99
N SER A 822 -32.96 -11.51 22.76
CA SER A 822 -33.75 -12.65 22.26
C SER A 822 -34.86 -12.25 21.27
N ASN A 823 -35.46 -11.06 21.42
CA ASN A 823 -36.49 -10.57 20.49
C ASN A 823 -35.92 -10.24 19.11
N ILE A 824 -34.64 -9.84 19.06
CA ILE A 824 -33.93 -9.47 17.84
C ILE A 824 -33.51 -10.71 17.09
N GLN A 825 -33.00 -11.74 17.78
CA GLN A 825 -32.60 -13.00 17.17
C GLN A 825 -33.70 -13.61 16.29
N ILE A 826 -34.96 -13.62 16.75
CA ILE A 826 -36.08 -14.19 15.99
C ILE A 826 -36.32 -13.42 14.67
N LYS A 827 -36.20 -12.09 14.70
CA LYS A 827 -36.33 -11.26 13.50
C LYS A 827 -35.16 -11.47 12.54
N LEU A 828 -33.93 -11.54 13.05
CA LEU A 828 -32.73 -11.80 12.25
C LEU A 828 -32.81 -13.09 11.46
N VAL A 829 -33.35 -14.16 12.05
CA VAL A 829 -33.58 -15.43 11.33
C VAL A 829 -34.53 -15.23 10.15
N GLY A 830 -35.58 -14.42 10.31
CA GLY A 830 -36.49 -14.04 9.22
C GLY A 830 -35.78 -13.25 8.12
N ASP A 831 -34.97 -12.26 8.50
CA ASP A 831 -34.26 -11.40 7.56
C ASP A 831 -33.18 -12.16 6.77
N PHE A 832 -32.43 -13.04 7.43
CA PHE A 832 -31.38 -13.85 6.81
C PHE A 832 -31.92 -14.94 5.88
N THR A 833 -33.14 -15.40 6.10
CA THR A 833 -33.78 -16.46 5.29
C THR A 833 -34.75 -15.94 4.24
N HIS A 834 -34.97 -14.62 4.18
CA HIS A 834 -35.91 -14.02 3.23
C HIS A 834 -35.49 -14.24 1.77
N ASP A 835 -34.19 -14.09 1.48
CA ASP A 835 -33.62 -14.37 0.16
C ASP A 835 -32.68 -15.57 0.23
N GLN A 836 -32.99 -16.61 -0.55
CA GLN A 836 -32.23 -17.85 -0.57
C GLN A 836 -30.79 -17.66 -1.06
N SER A 837 -30.55 -16.72 -1.97
CA SER A 837 -29.21 -16.47 -2.51
C SER A 837 -28.30 -15.78 -1.47
N THR A 838 -28.84 -14.77 -0.78
CA THR A 838 -28.17 -14.09 0.33
C THR A 838 -27.95 -15.04 1.51
N SER A 839 -28.93 -15.86 1.84
CA SER A 839 -28.82 -16.88 2.89
C SER A 839 -27.64 -17.84 2.67
N GLN A 840 -27.48 -18.35 1.44
CA GLN A 840 -26.37 -19.22 1.09
C GLN A 840 -25.01 -18.52 1.19
N LYS A 841 -24.92 -17.27 0.72
CA LYS A 841 -23.69 -16.46 0.83
C LYS A 841 -23.32 -16.19 2.28
N LEU A 842 -24.28 -15.83 3.12
CA LEU A 842 -24.07 -15.61 4.54
C LEU A 842 -23.54 -16.88 5.21
N MET A 843 -24.22 -18.02 5.00
CA MET A 843 -23.79 -19.29 5.58
C MET A 843 -22.38 -19.69 5.12
N ALA A 844 -22.05 -19.50 3.84
CA ALA A 844 -20.70 -19.72 3.33
C ALA A 844 -19.67 -18.82 4.02
N GLY A 845 -19.97 -17.53 4.23
CA GLY A 845 -19.08 -16.61 4.94
C GLY A 845 -18.86 -16.98 6.40
N PHE A 846 -19.91 -17.40 7.11
CA PHE A 846 -19.78 -17.90 8.50
C PHE A 846 -18.88 -19.14 8.58
N VAL A 847 -19.06 -20.09 7.66
CA VAL A 847 -18.23 -21.31 7.59
C VAL A 847 -16.78 -20.94 7.26
N GLU A 848 -16.55 -20.08 6.28
CA GLU A 848 -15.21 -19.63 5.86
C GLU A 848 -14.44 -18.94 6.99
N CYS A 849 -15.11 -18.09 7.78
CA CYS A 849 -14.50 -17.50 8.98
C CYS A 849 -14.18 -18.54 10.06
N LEU A 850 -14.98 -19.60 10.18
CA LEU A 850 -14.75 -20.68 11.15
C LEU A 850 -13.67 -21.66 10.70
N ASP A 851 -13.55 -21.97 9.42
CA ASP A 851 -12.60 -22.95 8.85
C ASP A 851 -11.21 -22.37 8.53
N ASN A 852 -10.97 -21.08 8.79
CA ASN A 852 -9.70 -20.41 8.45
C ASN A 852 -8.45 -20.94 9.22
N GLU A 853 -7.59 -21.70 8.54
CA GLU A 853 -6.39 -22.36 9.11
C GLU A 853 -5.40 -21.40 9.80
N ASP A 854 -5.26 -20.14 9.34
CA ASP A 854 -4.32 -19.15 9.88
C ASP A 854 -4.56 -18.87 11.38
N ALA A 855 -5.79 -19.01 11.86
CA ALA A 855 -6.12 -18.80 13.26
C ALA A 855 -5.63 -19.94 14.20
N GLU A 856 -5.08 -21.03 13.66
CA GLU A 856 -4.47 -22.12 14.43
C GLU A 856 -2.99 -21.88 14.74
N GLU A 857 -2.29 -21.08 13.92
CA GLU A 857 -0.84 -20.81 14.08
C GLU A 857 -0.50 -20.07 15.38
N LEU A 858 -1.41 -19.23 15.90
CA LEU A 858 -1.23 -18.54 17.19
C LEU A 858 -1.30 -19.47 18.41
N ILE A 859 -1.85 -20.68 18.26
CA ILE A 859 -2.04 -21.64 19.35
C ILE A 859 -0.79 -22.50 19.54
N ASN A 860 0.07 -22.62 18.52
CA ASN A 860 1.27 -23.46 18.52
C ASN A 860 2.60 -22.69 18.36
N PRO A 861 3.01 -21.80 19.28
CA PRO A 861 4.41 -21.43 19.39
C PRO A 861 5.08 -22.36 20.41
N ASP A 862 5.58 -23.51 19.93
CA ASP A 862 6.43 -24.48 20.64
C ASP A 862 5.88 -25.17 21.91
N GLU A 863 6.18 -26.46 22.00
CA GLU A 863 5.89 -27.33 23.14
C GLU A 863 6.51 -26.82 24.46
N GLY A 864 5.66 -26.65 25.48
CA GLY A 864 6.09 -26.73 26.89
C GLY A 864 5.89 -25.48 27.74
N SER A 865 4.74 -25.36 28.41
CA SER A 865 4.71 -24.98 29.84
C SER A 865 3.31 -25.12 30.45
N GLU A 866 3.27 -25.79 31.60
CA GLU A 866 2.09 -26.01 32.45
C GLU A 866 1.65 -24.71 33.12
N ASN A 867 0.79 -23.90 32.48
CA ASN A 867 -0.13 -22.99 33.18
C ASN A 867 -1.18 -22.40 32.23
N ARG A 868 -2.07 -23.29 31.74
CA ARG A 868 -3.01 -23.01 30.64
C ARG A 868 -4.18 -22.07 30.97
N SER A 869 -4.59 -21.89 32.23
CA SER A 869 -5.84 -21.17 32.53
C SER A 869 -5.65 -19.75 33.08
N ILE A 870 -4.57 -19.51 33.84
CA ILE A 870 -4.34 -18.23 34.51
C ILE A 870 -3.65 -17.22 33.57
N LYS A 871 -2.74 -17.68 32.69
CA LYS A 871 -2.18 -16.85 31.61
C LYS A 871 -3.22 -16.47 30.56
N ARG A 872 -4.18 -17.36 30.23
CA ARG A 872 -5.29 -17.04 29.30
C ARG A 872 -6.15 -15.89 29.82
N PHE A 873 -6.50 -15.88 31.11
CA PHE A 873 -7.33 -14.82 31.68
C PHE A 873 -6.56 -13.50 31.90
N LEU A 874 -5.30 -13.56 32.35
CA LEU A 874 -4.47 -12.35 32.53
C LEU A 874 -4.01 -11.75 31.20
N TYR A 875 -3.76 -12.57 30.17
CA TYR A 875 -3.48 -12.09 28.81
C TYR A 875 -4.73 -11.50 28.19
N PHE A 876 -5.90 -12.13 28.31
CA PHE A 876 -7.20 -11.61 27.84
C PHE A 876 -7.57 -10.26 28.46
N VAL A 877 -7.34 -10.08 29.77
CA VAL A 877 -7.60 -8.80 30.47
C VAL A 877 -6.56 -7.73 30.13
N ALA A 878 -5.29 -8.10 29.89
CA ALA A 878 -4.26 -7.15 29.42
C ALA A 878 -4.40 -6.81 27.92
N HIS A 879 -4.97 -7.70 27.10
CA HIS A 879 -5.12 -7.57 25.64
C HIS A 879 -6.35 -6.79 25.18
N LEU A 880 -7.39 -6.67 26.01
CA LEU A 880 -8.54 -5.78 25.75
C LEU A 880 -8.17 -4.29 25.82
N ILE A 881 -7.00 -3.95 26.39
CA ILE A 881 -6.58 -2.57 26.66
C ILE A 881 -5.51 -2.07 25.66
N PHE A 882 -4.78 -2.97 24.96
CA PHE A 882 -3.69 -2.61 24.05
C PHE A 882 -3.84 -3.25 22.67
N PHE A 883 -4.60 -2.61 21.78
CA PHE A 883 -4.76 -3.01 20.36
C PHE A 883 -3.64 -2.45 19.45
N ASN A 884 -2.66 -1.71 20.00
CA ASN A 884 -1.66 -0.94 19.24
C ASN A 884 -0.20 -1.33 19.59
N GLN A 885 0.16 -2.60 19.47
CA GLN A 885 1.57 -2.98 19.33
C GLN A 885 1.83 -3.40 17.88
N GLU A 886 2.93 -2.91 17.31
CA GLU A 886 3.44 -3.26 15.98
C GLU A 886 3.77 -4.77 15.94
N LEU A 887 2.75 -5.57 15.62
CA LEU A 887 2.90 -6.97 15.26
C LEU A 887 3.20 -7.06 13.76
N GLU A 888 4.05 -8.03 13.39
CA GLU A 888 4.18 -8.50 12.00
C GLU A 888 2.78 -8.66 11.37
N PRO A 889 2.55 -8.18 10.13
CA PRO A 889 1.22 -8.12 9.51
C PRO A 889 0.53 -9.50 9.45
N GLU A 890 1.30 -10.57 9.27
CA GLU A 890 0.80 -11.95 9.27
C GLU A 890 0.26 -12.37 10.65
N LYS A 891 0.98 -12.05 11.73
CA LYS A 891 0.52 -12.33 13.10
C LYS A 891 -0.70 -11.51 13.48
N LYS A 892 -0.79 -10.26 13.01
CA LYS A 892 -1.98 -9.42 13.17
C LYS A 892 -3.18 -10.05 12.48
N ARG A 893 -3.02 -10.52 11.24
CA ARG A 893 -4.07 -11.20 10.46
C ARG A 893 -4.56 -12.47 11.15
N ALA A 894 -3.64 -13.37 11.53
CA ALA A 894 -3.97 -14.60 12.26
C ALA A 894 -4.78 -14.31 13.54
N ARG A 895 -4.42 -13.22 14.26
CA ARG A 895 -5.13 -12.81 15.48
C ARG A 895 -6.54 -12.32 15.19
N ILE A 896 -6.72 -11.54 14.14
CA ILE A 896 -8.04 -11.07 13.71
C ILE A 896 -8.94 -12.26 13.34
N HIS A 897 -8.42 -13.26 12.61
CA HIS A 897 -9.17 -14.48 12.31
C HIS A 897 -9.55 -15.25 13.58
N HIS A 898 -8.63 -15.38 14.53
CA HIS A 898 -8.88 -16.06 15.80
C HIS A 898 -9.98 -15.37 16.62
N GLU A 899 -9.91 -14.05 16.78
CA GLU A 899 -10.93 -13.29 17.51
C GLU A 899 -12.29 -13.30 16.78
N THR A 900 -12.28 -13.26 15.44
CA THR A 900 -13.50 -13.39 14.62
C THR A 900 -14.19 -14.74 14.89
N ARG A 901 -13.43 -15.84 14.95
CA ARG A 901 -13.94 -17.17 15.32
C ARG A 901 -14.59 -17.15 16.71
N ILE A 902 -13.94 -16.53 17.70
CA ILE A 902 -14.48 -16.41 19.06
C ILE A 902 -15.83 -15.68 19.05
N HIS A 903 -15.95 -14.55 18.33
CA HIS A 903 -17.21 -13.82 18.23
C HIS A 903 -18.32 -14.63 17.57
N ILE A 904 -18.02 -15.37 16.50
CA ILE A 904 -19.01 -16.24 15.84
C ILE A 904 -19.43 -17.38 16.78
N LEU A 905 -18.49 -18.00 17.51
CA LEU A 905 -18.80 -19.04 18.49
C LEU A 905 -19.64 -18.51 19.66
N ASN A 906 -19.35 -17.32 20.17
CA ASN A 906 -20.15 -16.67 21.22
C ASN A 906 -21.56 -16.34 20.74
N LEU A 907 -21.72 -15.92 19.48
CA LEU A 907 -23.02 -15.72 18.84
C LEU A 907 -23.80 -17.04 18.75
N LEU A 908 -23.15 -18.16 18.38
CA LEU A 908 -23.77 -19.49 18.38
C LEU A 908 -24.22 -19.90 19.79
N ILE A 909 -23.35 -19.75 20.80
CA ILE A 909 -23.65 -20.12 22.20
C ILE A 909 -24.85 -19.32 22.72
N THR A 910 -24.83 -17.99 22.57
CA THR A 910 -25.92 -17.11 23.01
C THR A 910 -27.23 -17.41 22.28
N SER A 911 -27.16 -17.86 21.03
CA SER A 911 -28.34 -18.21 20.24
C SER A 911 -28.89 -19.61 20.51
N LEU A 912 -28.10 -20.53 21.09
CA LEU A 912 -28.56 -21.86 21.50
C LEU A 912 -29.47 -21.82 22.72
N GLU A 913 -29.34 -20.80 23.57
CA GLU A 913 -30.18 -20.60 24.75
C GLU A 913 -31.60 -20.13 24.39
N CYS A 914 -31.83 -19.70 23.14
CA CYS A 914 -33.12 -19.19 22.67
C CYS A 914 -34.05 -20.31 22.13
N SER A 915 -35.35 -20.14 22.30
CA SER A 915 -36.36 -21.07 21.77
C SER A 915 -36.38 -21.05 20.23
N PRO A 916 -36.55 -22.19 19.54
CA PRO A 916 -36.66 -22.23 18.08
C PRO A 916 -37.81 -21.37 17.53
N PRO A 917 -37.65 -20.68 16.39
CA PRO A 917 -36.47 -20.65 15.51
C PRO A 917 -35.35 -19.78 16.08
N SER A 918 -34.12 -20.29 16.08
CA SER A 918 -32.94 -19.59 16.60
C SER A 918 -31.85 -19.43 15.53
N LEU A 919 -31.02 -18.41 15.69
CA LEU A 919 -29.91 -18.12 14.78
C LEU A 919 -28.87 -19.26 14.78
N ALA A 920 -28.68 -19.94 15.91
CA ALA A 920 -27.82 -21.12 16.00
C ALA A 920 -28.33 -22.27 15.11
N LEU A 921 -29.64 -22.53 15.08
CA LEU A 921 -30.21 -23.56 14.22
C LEU A 921 -30.01 -23.22 12.74
N TYR A 922 -30.18 -21.95 12.37
CA TYR A 922 -29.91 -21.47 11.01
C TYR A 922 -28.46 -21.69 10.60
N LEU A 923 -27.50 -21.20 11.40
CA LEU A 923 -26.07 -21.24 11.09
C LEU A 923 -25.50 -22.65 11.08
N LEU A 924 -26.05 -23.57 11.89
CA LEU A 924 -25.68 -24.99 11.90
C LEU A 924 -26.39 -25.81 10.79
N GLY A 925 -27.19 -25.16 9.94
CA GLY A 925 -27.88 -25.81 8.82
C GLY A 925 -29.12 -26.64 9.19
N TYR A 926 -29.68 -26.45 10.39
CA TYR A 926 -30.89 -27.15 10.81
C TYR A 926 -32.16 -26.54 10.18
N GLU A 927 -33.18 -27.38 9.96
CA GLU A 927 -34.50 -26.92 9.53
C GLU A 927 -35.20 -26.10 10.63
N LEU A 928 -35.44 -24.82 10.35
CA LEU A 928 -35.97 -23.85 11.33
C LEU A 928 -37.39 -24.11 11.82
N LYS A 929 -38.18 -24.88 11.07
CA LYS A 929 -39.61 -25.14 11.36
C LYS A 929 -39.89 -26.55 11.87
N LYS A 930 -38.88 -27.42 11.94
CA LYS A 930 -39.02 -28.81 12.39
C LYS A 930 -38.24 -29.05 13.67
N PRO A 931 -38.66 -30.03 14.51
CA PRO A 931 -37.84 -30.47 15.64
C PRO A 931 -36.46 -30.92 15.16
N VAL A 932 -35.41 -30.55 15.90
CA VAL A 932 -34.00 -30.90 15.60
C VAL A 932 -33.85 -32.40 15.33
N SER A 933 -34.55 -33.25 16.09
CA SER A 933 -34.54 -34.71 15.95
C SER A 933 -35.09 -35.24 14.62
N THR A 934 -35.78 -34.40 13.85
CA THR A 934 -36.40 -34.74 12.56
C THR A 934 -35.74 -34.03 11.37
N THR A 935 -34.70 -33.26 11.66
CA THR A 935 -33.96 -32.50 10.65
C THR A 935 -32.99 -33.43 9.92
N ASN A 936 -33.09 -33.46 8.59
CA ASN A 936 -32.08 -34.11 7.76
C ASN A 936 -30.93 -33.12 7.52
N LEU A 937 -29.83 -33.30 8.23
CA LEU A 937 -28.57 -32.62 7.91
C LEU A 937 -28.12 -33.12 6.53
N GLN A 938 -28.02 -32.21 5.56
CA GLN A 938 -27.50 -32.51 4.24
C GLN A 938 -26.06 -32.00 4.17
N ASP A 939 -25.15 -32.81 3.61
CA ASP A 939 -23.82 -32.33 3.26
C ASP A 939 -23.95 -31.18 2.24
N PRO A 940 -23.19 -30.07 2.41
CA PRO A 940 -23.24 -28.95 1.47
C PRO A 940 -22.88 -29.43 0.06
N GLY A 941 -23.83 -29.32 -0.89
CA GLY A 941 -23.62 -29.67 -2.30
C GLY A 941 -24.66 -30.60 -2.94
N MET A 942 -25.55 -31.22 -2.18
CA MET A 942 -26.63 -32.05 -2.73
C MET A 942 -27.88 -31.22 -3.04
N ASN A 943 -28.00 -30.71 -4.27
CA ASN A 943 -29.21 -30.04 -4.77
C ASN A 943 -30.47 -30.90 -4.52
N ARG A 944 -31.54 -30.29 -4.00
CA ARG A 944 -32.88 -30.89 -3.98
C ARG A 944 -33.29 -31.25 -5.41
N LYS A 945 -33.38 -32.54 -5.72
CA LYS A 945 -34.38 -33.02 -6.67
C LYS A 945 -35.72 -33.06 -5.92
N SER A 946 -36.49 -31.98 -6.03
CA SER A 946 -37.96 -32.00 -5.90
C SER A 946 -38.54 -30.81 -6.63
#